data_AF-A0A2R6L998-F1
#
_entry.id   AF-A0A2R6L998-F1
#
_cell.length_a   1.000
_cell.length_b   1.000
_cell.length_c   1.000
_cell.angle_alpha   90.00
_cell.angle_beta   90.00
_cell.angle_gamma   90.00
#
_symmetry.space_group_name_H-M   'P 1'
#
loop_
_entity.id
_entity.type
_entity.pdbx_description
1 polymer ?
#
loop_
_entity_poly.entity_id
_entity_poly.type
_entity_poly.pdbx_seq_one_letter_code
_entity_poly.pdbx_strand_id
1 'polypeptide(L)'
;MAWGDANDLDSDGNVTTGGGGGEWQQNGSLLEPSDSSIDGVDVDELHAPLLDAGAGPLEVTVGGARVLRVTAEDSGDAGNVVAGHSSNVVSSGVIGATIAGGGLHGGGNLQPNSVTGEYGTVGGGFGNRADESGTVGGGSANRASNLGATVAGGRRNLAAGQASSVGGGESNDADDDDATVAGGRENTAGFVKTTVGGGFDNTADGMGATIAGGTLNVASGLKTSIGGGSSNEVTADYATIGGGRRNNAAGEYATIAGGGPTDESNAQATQNYVSGDYGTIGGGGDNSVTAASGTVGGGRRNEVSNGFATVGGGDQNKATEPRATVAGGHINEATGPVATVAGGGNNEASDYLATVGGGERNEASGYRATVAGGIKNVASAESATVGGGYLNQAEADGATIAGGAPTDDNFPDYTSNVVYDDYGTVGGGGNNQAGSDDDDPTTAQFATIPGGRDNQASGNYSFAAGRNATASHDGSFVVGDSSSDGIVSATPDEARFQGSIRSSRLTTESDGIWHYSDSQSTTADWRTVYAPGNDEWRVEQWDPDSGVGAWIRKMWVTAGGDVEAQGAKNFVETVDTDDGEKEVVYTASESGTAHTEESGVAELDDGRVEIDLPEHFTWVTSEDDPLHVQTTPYSADSAGLAVVERSTEHLVVEDLDGEGDYEFSYTVRGTRDGYEDKQVVREPSEATATESASPADD
;
A
#
# COMPACT_ATOMS: atom_id res chain seq x y z
N MET A 1 89.07 -31.10 -30.89
CA MET A 1 89.95 -31.19 -29.70
C MET A 1 90.77 -32.47 -29.85
N ALA A 2 92.08 -32.36 -30.09
CA ALA A 2 92.98 -33.50 -30.09
C ALA A 2 93.56 -33.69 -28.69
N TRP A 3 93.66 -34.92 -28.21
CA TRP A 3 94.39 -35.27 -27.00
C TRP A 3 95.65 -36.04 -27.41
N GLY A 4 96.81 -35.44 -27.15
CA GLY A 4 98.14 -36.03 -27.27
C GLY A 4 99.05 -35.39 -26.22
N ASP A 5 99.96 -36.19 -25.66
CA ASP A 5 100.86 -35.80 -24.57
C ASP A 5 101.87 -34.74 -25.03
N ALA A 6 102.20 -33.77 -24.16
CA ALA A 6 102.96 -32.56 -24.51
C ALA A 6 104.48 -32.78 -24.69
N ASN A 7 104.93 -34.04 -24.72
CA ASN A 7 106.35 -34.40 -24.79
C ASN A 7 106.84 -34.80 -26.21
N ASP A 8 105.95 -34.83 -27.22
CA ASP A 8 106.27 -35.26 -28.60
C ASP A 8 106.46 -34.10 -29.60
N LEU A 9 106.69 -32.86 -29.12
CA LEU A 9 106.91 -31.69 -29.98
C LEU A 9 108.38 -31.24 -29.95
N ASP A 10 108.94 -30.93 -31.12
CA ASP A 10 110.22 -30.22 -31.20
C ASP A 10 110.07 -28.72 -30.86
N SER A 11 111.19 -27.99 -30.79
CA SER A 11 111.23 -26.59 -30.36
C SER A 11 110.52 -25.60 -31.29
N ASP A 12 110.04 -26.03 -32.46
CA ASP A 12 109.24 -25.24 -33.39
C ASP A 12 107.76 -25.70 -33.44
N GLY A 13 107.37 -26.70 -32.63
CA GLY A 13 105.99 -27.15 -32.46
C GLY A 13 105.51 -28.26 -33.40
N ASN A 14 106.41 -29.06 -33.98
CA ASN A 14 106.05 -30.20 -34.84
C ASN A 14 106.17 -31.55 -34.12
N VAL A 15 105.26 -32.49 -34.44
CA VAL A 15 105.24 -33.85 -33.87
C VAL A 15 106.36 -34.71 -34.46
N THR A 16 107.30 -35.17 -33.63
CA THR A 16 108.42 -36.02 -34.08
C THR A 16 108.21 -37.48 -33.64
N THR A 17 107.51 -38.27 -34.44
CA THR A 17 107.63 -39.74 -34.36
C THR A 17 108.37 -40.26 -35.58
N GLY A 18 109.48 -40.95 -35.32
CA GLY A 18 110.36 -41.50 -36.34
C GLY A 18 109.75 -42.73 -37.01
N GLY A 19 109.83 -42.76 -38.34
CA GLY A 19 109.73 -43.99 -39.13
C GLY A 19 108.92 -43.85 -40.41
N GLY A 20 109.60 -43.61 -41.54
CA GLY A 20 109.07 -43.89 -42.88
C GLY A 20 108.41 -42.72 -43.59
N GLY A 21 109.19 -42.01 -44.43
CA GLY A 21 108.63 -41.10 -45.42
C GLY A 21 107.95 -41.87 -46.55
N GLY A 22 106.69 -41.52 -46.83
CA GLY A 22 105.96 -41.89 -48.04
C GLY A 22 105.63 -40.63 -48.84
N GLU A 23 105.89 -40.67 -50.15
CA GLU A 23 105.59 -39.60 -51.10
C GLU A 23 104.08 -39.44 -51.28
N TRP A 24 103.59 -38.20 -51.18
CA TRP A 24 102.20 -37.84 -51.37
C TRP A 24 101.92 -37.57 -52.85
N GLN A 25 100.94 -38.25 -53.47
CA GLN A 25 100.48 -37.91 -54.81
C GLN A 25 99.11 -37.23 -54.77
N GLN A 26 98.94 -36.19 -55.58
CA GLN A 26 97.74 -35.39 -55.66
C GLN A 26 96.70 -36.08 -56.56
N ASN A 27 95.54 -36.44 -56.00
CA ASN A 27 94.39 -36.93 -56.76
C ASN A 27 93.20 -35.99 -56.54
N GLY A 28 93.02 -35.02 -57.43
CA GLY A 28 92.02 -33.95 -57.24
C GLY A 28 92.40 -32.97 -56.12
N SER A 29 91.44 -32.60 -55.28
CA SER A 29 91.65 -31.63 -54.18
C SER A 29 92.09 -32.24 -52.85
N LEU A 30 92.41 -33.55 -52.79
CA LEU A 30 92.82 -34.25 -51.57
C LEU A 30 94.08 -35.12 -51.78
N LEU A 31 94.77 -35.38 -50.67
CA LEU A 31 96.01 -36.15 -50.55
C LEU A 31 95.72 -37.42 -49.73
N GLU A 32 95.91 -38.60 -50.30
CA GLU A 32 95.83 -39.89 -49.60
C GLU A 32 97.18 -40.63 -49.63
N PRO A 33 97.55 -41.35 -48.55
CA PRO A 33 98.81 -42.10 -48.49
C PRO A 33 98.77 -43.42 -49.27
N SER A 34 99.91 -43.79 -49.89
CA SER A 34 100.05 -44.91 -50.83
C SER A 34 100.23 -46.30 -50.20
N ASP A 35 99.85 -46.52 -48.93
CA ASP A 35 100.10 -47.77 -48.22
C ASP A 35 98.79 -48.53 -47.94
N SER A 36 98.56 -49.59 -48.72
CA SER A 36 97.42 -50.51 -48.60
C SER A 36 97.56 -51.53 -47.45
N SER A 37 98.33 -51.23 -46.41
CA SER A 37 98.50 -52.09 -45.22
C SER A 37 98.11 -51.44 -43.89
N ILE A 38 97.61 -50.20 -43.93
CA ILE A 38 96.85 -49.58 -42.83
C ILE A 38 95.36 -49.76 -43.16
N ASP A 39 94.84 -50.96 -42.90
CA ASP A 39 93.40 -51.19 -42.93
C ASP A 39 92.79 -50.66 -41.63
N GLY A 40 91.88 -49.69 -41.75
CA GLY A 40 91.06 -49.20 -40.66
C GLY A 40 91.54 -47.90 -40.03
N VAL A 41 91.44 -46.79 -40.75
CA VAL A 41 90.37 -45.81 -40.55
C VAL A 41 90.41 -44.89 -41.76
N ASP A 42 89.58 -45.24 -42.74
CA ASP A 42 89.23 -44.32 -43.80
C ASP A 42 88.35 -43.21 -43.18
N VAL A 43 88.80 -41.96 -43.27
CA VAL A 43 88.01 -40.78 -42.86
C VAL A 43 87.43 -40.09 -44.11
N ASP A 44 87.35 -40.81 -45.23
CA ASP A 44 86.58 -40.37 -46.37
C ASP A 44 85.11 -40.60 -46.11
N GLU A 45 84.38 -39.50 -45.99
CA GLU A 45 82.96 -39.44 -45.71
C GLU A 45 82.56 -40.20 -44.45
N LEU A 46 82.24 -39.47 -43.37
CA LEU A 46 81.20 -39.95 -42.47
C LEU A 46 79.86 -39.93 -43.26
N HIS A 47 79.70 -40.84 -44.23
CA HIS A 47 78.44 -41.49 -44.48
C HIS A 47 78.09 -42.10 -43.13
N ALA A 48 77.36 -41.36 -42.30
CA ALA A 48 76.62 -42.00 -41.23
C ALA A 48 75.84 -43.12 -41.95
N PRO A 49 76.14 -44.41 -41.68
CA PRO A 49 75.47 -45.48 -42.40
C PRO A 49 73.98 -45.25 -42.19
N LEU A 50 73.25 -45.12 -43.29
CA LEU A 50 71.80 -45.18 -43.25
C LEU A 50 71.47 -46.48 -42.52
N LEU A 51 70.86 -46.36 -41.34
CA LEU A 51 70.53 -47.50 -40.50
C LEU A 51 69.32 -48.20 -41.15
N ASP A 52 69.59 -49.11 -42.10
CA ASP A 52 68.58 -49.86 -42.84
C ASP A 52 68.26 -51.17 -42.10
N ALA A 53 67.03 -51.26 -41.56
CA ALA A 53 66.53 -52.43 -40.85
C ALA A 53 65.91 -53.49 -41.78
N GLY A 54 65.87 -53.26 -43.10
CA GLY A 54 65.17 -54.12 -44.05
C GLY A 54 63.66 -54.14 -43.82
N ALA A 55 63.00 -55.27 -44.11
CA ALA A 55 61.54 -55.42 -43.96
C ALA A 55 61.05 -55.57 -42.50
N GLY A 56 61.95 -55.44 -41.51
CA GLY A 56 61.64 -55.60 -40.09
C GLY A 56 61.61 -54.27 -39.33
N PRO A 57 61.07 -54.26 -38.10
CA PRO A 57 61.14 -53.09 -37.23
C PRO A 57 62.60 -52.76 -36.86
N LEU A 58 62.91 -51.46 -36.75
CA LEU A 58 64.15 -51.02 -36.13
C LEU A 58 64.01 -51.05 -34.61
N GLU A 59 64.76 -51.91 -33.93
CA GLU A 59 64.77 -52.02 -32.47
C GLU A 59 66.12 -51.60 -31.87
N VAL A 60 66.07 -50.74 -30.86
CA VAL A 60 67.22 -50.43 -30.00
C VAL A 60 67.05 -51.20 -28.70
N THR A 61 68.08 -51.97 -28.34
CA THR A 61 68.12 -52.73 -27.09
C THR A 61 69.26 -52.24 -26.19
N VAL A 62 69.02 -52.20 -24.88
CA VAL A 62 70.03 -51.84 -23.88
C VAL A 62 69.99 -52.91 -22.79
N GLY A 63 71.13 -53.57 -22.54
CA GLY A 63 71.20 -54.67 -21.56
C GLY A 63 70.28 -55.86 -21.88
N GLY A 64 69.93 -56.07 -23.15
CA GLY A 64 69.03 -57.13 -23.61
C GLY A 64 67.53 -56.77 -23.58
N ALA A 65 67.15 -55.60 -23.07
CA ALA A 65 65.76 -55.13 -23.09
C ALA A 65 65.51 -54.17 -24.26
N ARG A 66 64.38 -54.32 -24.96
CA ARG A 66 63.90 -53.37 -25.98
C ARG A 66 63.55 -52.04 -25.31
N VAL A 67 64.19 -50.95 -25.76
CA VAL A 67 63.96 -49.59 -25.25
C VAL A 67 63.33 -48.65 -26.28
N LEU A 68 63.48 -48.94 -27.57
CA LEU A 68 62.85 -48.25 -28.68
C LEU A 68 62.55 -49.24 -29.79
N ARG A 69 61.38 -49.10 -30.42
CA ARG A 69 60.98 -49.79 -31.64
C ARG A 69 60.37 -48.77 -32.59
N VAL A 70 60.83 -48.77 -33.84
CA VAL A 70 60.25 -47.98 -34.92
C VAL A 70 59.81 -48.95 -36.01
N THR A 71 58.56 -48.85 -36.46
CA THR A 71 58.05 -49.61 -37.61
C THR A 71 57.88 -48.68 -38.79
N ALA A 72 58.10 -49.20 -39.99
CA ALA A 72 57.52 -48.65 -41.21
C ALA A 72 56.29 -49.49 -41.56
N GLU A 73 55.27 -48.88 -42.15
CA GLU A 73 54.12 -49.60 -42.67
C GLU A 73 54.21 -49.66 -44.20
N ASP A 74 53.60 -50.69 -44.78
CA ASP A 74 53.59 -50.87 -46.23
C ASP A 74 52.83 -49.71 -46.92
N SER A 75 53.01 -49.56 -48.23
CA SER A 75 52.28 -48.58 -49.07
C SER A 75 52.48 -47.07 -48.82
N GLY A 76 53.42 -46.66 -47.95
CA GLY A 76 53.76 -45.24 -47.75
C GLY A 76 53.00 -44.57 -46.60
N ASP A 77 52.34 -45.37 -45.75
CA ASP A 77 51.69 -44.91 -44.53
C ASP A 77 52.70 -44.55 -43.43
N ALA A 78 52.24 -43.80 -42.42
CA ALA A 78 53.08 -43.34 -41.32
C ALA A 78 53.51 -44.49 -40.40
N GLY A 79 54.81 -44.59 -40.14
CA GLY A 79 55.37 -45.56 -39.20
C GLY A 79 55.02 -45.29 -37.73
N ASN A 80 55.13 -46.33 -36.88
CA ASN A 80 54.89 -46.20 -35.45
C ASN A 80 56.20 -46.04 -34.66
N VAL A 81 56.17 -45.28 -33.55
CA VAL A 81 57.30 -45.13 -32.61
C VAL A 81 56.89 -45.64 -31.23
N VAL A 82 57.60 -46.63 -30.70
CA VAL A 82 57.30 -47.25 -29.39
C VAL A 82 58.55 -47.31 -28.52
N ALA A 83 58.66 -46.38 -27.59
CA ALA A 83 59.74 -46.30 -26.60
C ALA A 83 59.27 -46.75 -25.20
N GLY A 84 60.24 -47.02 -24.32
CA GLY A 84 60.01 -47.40 -22.92
C GLY A 84 60.01 -48.91 -22.67
N HIS A 85 59.19 -49.36 -21.72
CA HIS A 85 59.10 -50.76 -21.32
C HIS A 85 58.63 -51.63 -22.49
N SER A 86 59.20 -52.82 -22.61
CA SER A 86 58.97 -53.73 -23.75
C SER A 86 57.53 -54.19 -23.91
N SER A 87 56.70 -54.05 -22.88
CA SER A 87 55.27 -54.35 -22.90
C SER A 87 54.38 -53.25 -23.50
N ASN A 88 54.92 -52.04 -23.74
CA ASN A 88 54.16 -51.00 -24.45
C ASN A 88 53.75 -51.52 -25.83
N VAL A 89 52.50 -51.26 -26.21
CA VAL A 89 51.86 -51.92 -27.35
C VAL A 89 51.13 -50.93 -28.25
N VAL A 90 51.31 -51.08 -29.55
CA VAL A 90 50.45 -50.47 -30.57
C VAL A 90 49.62 -51.61 -31.16
N SER A 91 48.30 -51.43 -31.26
CA SER A 91 47.40 -52.45 -31.83
C SER A 91 47.76 -52.77 -33.28
N SER A 92 47.47 -54.00 -33.71
CA SER A 92 47.69 -54.43 -35.09
C SER A 92 46.90 -53.55 -36.07
N GLY A 93 47.55 -53.11 -37.16
CA GLY A 93 46.94 -52.29 -38.20
C GLY A 93 46.84 -50.80 -37.88
N VAL A 94 47.30 -50.36 -36.70
CA VAL A 94 47.40 -48.94 -36.36
C VAL A 94 48.63 -48.33 -37.03
N ILE A 95 48.46 -47.17 -37.66
CA ILE A 95 49.52 -46.39 -38.30
C ILE A 95 49.76 -45.07 -37.56
N GLY A 96 50.95 -44.48 -37.70
CA GLY A 96 51.29 -43.16 -37.18
C GLY A 96 51.25 -42.99 -35.66
N ALA A 97 51.22 -44.07 -34.88
CA ALA A 97 51.15 -44.03 -33.43
C ALA A 97 52.50 -43.67 -32.77
N THR A 98 52.43 -42.94 -31.66
CA THR A 98 53.61 -42.60 -30.85
C THR A 98 53.41 -42.99 -29.40
N ILE A 99 54.31 -43.79 -28.85
CA ILE A 99 54.50 -43.99 -27.41
C ILE A 99 55.92 -43.53 -27.08
N ALA A 100 56.06 -42.36 -26.46
CA ALA A 100 57.37 -41.74 -26.23
C ALA A 100 58.15 -42.34 -25.03
N GLY A 101 57.52 -43.18 -24.20
CA GLY A 101 58.20 -43.87 -23.10
C GLY A 101 57.26 -44.50 -22.06
N GLY A 102 57.82 -44.85 -20.90
CA GLY A 102 57.05 -45.36 -19.75
C GLY A 102 56.68 -46.85 -19.85
N GLY A 103 55.58 -47.28 -19.21
CA GLY A 103 55.02 -48.63 -19.35
C GLY A 103 55.29 -49.63 -18.21
N LEU A 104 55.91 -49.19 -17.10
CA LEU A 104 56.19 -50.01 -15.93
C LEU A 104 55.61 -49.38 -14.66
N HIS A 105 54.89 -50.17 -13.86
CA HIS A 105 54.58 -49.84 -12.47
C HIS A 105 55.17 -50.92 -11.55
N GLY A 106 55.88 -50.50 -10.49
CA GLY A 106 56.68 -51.39 -9.64
C GLY A 106 55.90 -52.54 -8.99
N GLY A 107 56.59 -53.66 -8.72
CA GLY A 107 56.05 -54.80 -7.96
C GLY A 107 55.55 -56.00 -8.79
N GLY A 108 55.76 -56.04 -10.11
CA GLY A 108 55.38 -57.16 -10.98
C GLY A 108 54.03 -57.02 -11.69
N ASN A 109 53.31 -55.91 -11.48
CA ASN A 109 52.07 -55.63 -12.20
C ASN A 109 52.36 -54.85 -13.50
N LEU A 110 52.27 -55.55 -14.63
CA LEU A 110 52.42 -54.96 -15.96
C LEU A 110 51.28 -53.97 -16.24
N GLN A 111 51.63 -52.70 -16.45
CA GLN A 111 50.71 -51.63 -16.83
C GLN A 111 51.27 -50.90 -18.06
N PRO A 112 51.24 -51.55 -19.23
CA PRO A 112 51.78 -50.97 -20.44
C PRO A 112 50.97 -49.76 -20.88
N ASN A 113 51.64 -48.84 -21.57
CA ASN A 113 50.95 -47.84 -22.38
C ASN A 113 50.49 -48.50 -23.69
N SER A 114 49.33 -48.08 -24.20
CA SER A 114 48.80 -48.57 -25.45
C SER A 114 48.29 -47.47 -26.38
N VAL A 115 48.46 -47.69 -27.69
CA VAL A 115 47.78 -46.91 -28.72
C VAL A 115 46.95 -47.88 -29.56
N THR A 116 45.64 -47.65 -29.65
CA THR A 116 44.71 -48.59 -30.30
C THR A 116 44.02 -48.04 -31.54
N GLY A 117 44.21 -46.76 -31.87
CA GLY A 117 43.72 -46.13 -33.10
C GLY A 117 44.82 -45.34 -33.82
N GLU A 118 44.60 -45.05 -35.09
CA GLU A 118 45.58 -44.36 -35.96
C GLU A 118 45.95 -42.99 -35.40
N TYR A 119 47.22 -42.60 -35.54
CA TYR A 119 47.76 -41.30 -35.11
C TYR A 119 47.64 -40.99 -33.61
N GLY A 120 47.31 -41.98 -32.78
CA GLY A 120 47.25 -41.82 -31.33
C GLY A 120 48.63 -41.59 -30.69
N THR A 121 48.69 -40.74 -29.67
CA THR A 121 49.94 -40.37 -28.99
C THR A 121 49.85 -40.57 -27.49
N VAL A 122 50.83 -41.26 -26.90
CA VAL A 122 51.07 -41.35 -25.47
C VAL A 122 52.48 -40.80 -25.14
N GLY A 123 52.55 -39.70 -24.41
CA GLY A 123 53.81 -39.04 -24.06
C GLY A 123 54.65 -39.78 -23.01
N GLY A 124 54.06 -40.65 -22.19
CA GLY A 124 54.79 -41.44 -21.20
C GLY A 124 53.91 -42.02 -20.10
N GLY A 125 54.47 -42.22 -18.90
CA GLY A 125 53.70 -42.72 -17.75
C GLY A 125 53.44 -44.23 -17.79
N PHE A 126 52.40 -44.73 -17.14
CA PHE A 126 52.05 -46.16 -17.15
C PHE A 126 50.54 -46.40 -17.25
N GLY A 127 50.12 -47.47 -17.92
CA GLY A 127 48.71 -47.82 -18.09
C GLY A 127 47.88 -46.85 -18.92
N ASN A 128 48.51 -45.95 -19.67
CA ASN A 128 47.80 -44.94 -20.47
C ASN A 128 47.37 -45.50 -21.82
N ARG A 129 46.20 -45.10 -22.32
CA ARG A 129 45.67 -45.52 -23.62
C ARG A 129 45.21 -44.34 -24.47
N ALA A 130 45.63 -44.30 -25.73
CA ALA A 130 45.11 -43.38 -26.74
C ALA A 130 44.50 -44.14 -27.93
N ASP A 131 43.32 -43.72 -28.37
CA ASP A 131 42.62 -44.27 -29.54
C ASP A 131 42.86 -43.32 -30.75
N GLU A 132 41.95 -43.28 -31.74
CA GLU A 132 42.16 -42.59 -33.03
C GLU A 132 42.39 -41.08 -32.86
N SER A 133 43.53 -40.58 -33.36
CA SER A 133 44.00 -39.20 -33.17
C SER A 133 43.97 -38.72 -31.71
N GLY A 134 43.89 -39.65 -30.74
CA GLY A 134 43.80 -39.34 -29.33
C GLY A 134 45.16 -38.97 -28.76
N THR A 135 45.21 -38.07 -27.78
CA THR A 135 46.46 -37.68 -27.13
C THR A 135 46.38 -37.89 -25.64
N VAL A 136 47.34 -38.64 -25.07
CA VAL A 136 47.59 -38.70 -23.63
C VAL A 136 48.99 -38.17 -23.34
N GLY A 137 49.10 -37.01 -22.69
CA GLY A 137 50.40 -36.39 -22.43
C GLY A 137 51.30 -37.19 -21.48
N GLY A 138 50.71 -37.99 -20.58
CA GLY A 138 51.44 -38.87 -19.67
C GLY A 138 50.60 -39.25 -18.43
N GLY A 139 51.25 -39.49 -17.30
CA GLY A 139 50.58 -39.81 -16.03
C GLY A 139 50.28 -41.29 -15.84
N SER A 140 49.20 -41.65 -15.15
CA SER A 140 48.86 -43.05 -14.88
C SER A 140 47.41 -43.41 -15.16
N ALA A 141 47.18 -44.48 -15.92
CA ALA A 141 45.85 -45.03 -16.18
C ALA A 141 44.87 -44.05 -16.85
N ASN A 142 45.37 -43.13 -17.68
CA ASN A 142 44.54 -42.18 -18.43
C ASN A 142 44.09 -42.77 -19.77
N ARG A 143 42.91 -42.39 -20.25
CA ARG A 143 42.34 -42.90 -21.50
C ARG A 143 41.74 -41.79 -22.36
N ALA A 144 42.25 -41.63 -23.58
CA ALA A 144 41.61 -40.85 -24.64
C ALA A 144 41.00 -41.84 -25.65
N SER A 145 39.68 -42.03 -25.63
CA SER A 145 39.00 -43.22 -26.18
C SER A 145 38.35 -43.04 -27.55
N ASN A 146 38.36 -41.84 -28.11
CA ASN A 146 37.58 -41.51 -29.30
C ASN A 146 38.33 -40.47 -30.15
N LEU A 147 37.80 -40.18 -31.34
CA LEU A 147 38.45 -39.36 -32.35
C LEU A 147 38.84 -37.99 -31.80
N GLY A 148 40.14 -37.72 -31.76
CA GLY A 148 40.69 -36.43 -31.32
C GLY A 148 40.57 -36.14 -29.83
N ALA A 149 40.16 -37.12 -29.01
CA ALA A 149 40.07 -36.95 -27.56
C ALA A 149 41.45 -36.65 -26.94
N THR A 150 41.50 -35.75 -25.96
CA THR A 150 42.78 -35.33 -25.34
C THR A 150 42.74 -35.44 -23.83
N VAL A 151 43.74 -36.11 -23.24
CA VAL A 151 44.04 -36.08 -21.81
C VAL A 151 45.46 -35.55 -21.62
N ALA A 152 45.62 -34.34 -21.10
CA ALA A 152 46.95 -33.75 -20.98
C ALA A 152 47.86 -34.48 -19.96
N GLY A 153 47.27 -35.19 -18.97
CA GLY A 153 48.01 -36.01 -18.00
C GLY A 153 47.17 -36.39 -16.78
N GLY A 154 47.82 -36.58 -15.63
CA GLY A 154 47.16 -36.88 -14.35
C GLY A 154 46.96 -38.37 -14.08
N ARG A 155 45.91 -38.74 -13.35
CA ARG A 155 45.63 -40.14 -13.00
C ARG A 155 44.17 -40.52 -13.23
N ARG A 156 43.93 -41.64 -13.92
CA ARG A 156 42.57 -42.21 -14.14
C ARG A 156 41.60 -41.27 -14.85
N ASN A 157 42.09 -40.35 -15.66
CA ASN A 157 41.23 -39.45 -16.43
C ASN A 157 40.73 -40.15 -17.70
N LEU A 158 39.48 -39.92 -18.06
CA LEU A 158 38.80 -40.46 -19.23
C LEU A 158 38.29 -39.30 -20.09
N ALA A 159 38.70 -39.28 -21.37
CA ALA A 159 38.08 -38.50 -22.42
C ALA A 159 37.46 -39.51 -23.41
N ALA A 160 36.14 -39.71 -23.35
CA ALA A 160 35.43 -40.75 -24.10
C ALA A 160 34.65 -40.23 -25.31
N GLY A 161 34.24 -38.97 -25.33
CA GLY A 161 33.55 -38.36 -26.47
C GLY A 161 34.48 -37.92 -27.61
N GLN A 162 33.93 -37.69 -28.81
CA GLN A 162 34.67 -37.11 -29.92
C GLN A 162 35.12 -35.69 -29.56
N ALA A 163 36.40 -35.38 -29.82
CA ALA A 163 37.03 -34.09 -29.48
C ALA A 163 36.89 -33.67 -28.00
N SER A 164 36.55 -34.62 -27.11
CA SER A 164 36.48 -34.36 -25.67
C SER A 164 37.86 -34.07 -25.09
N SER A 165 37.91 -33.31 -24.00
CA SER A 165 39.19 -32.93 -23.39
C SER A 165 39.19 -32.99 -21.87
N VAL A 166 40.27 -33.55 -21.33
CA VAL A 166 40.60 -33.50 -19.91
C VAL A 166 41.98 -32.85 -19.72
N GLY A 167 42.02 -31.70 -19.07
CA GLY A 167 43.26 -30.93 -18.85
C GLY A 167 44.22 -31.56 -17.82
N GLY A 168 43.77 -32.53 -17.02
CA GLY A 168 44.59 -33.26 -16.05
C GLY A 168 43.80 -33.66 -14.81
N GLY A 169 44.47 -33.73 -13.66
CA GLY A 169 43.82 -34.06 -12.38
C GLY A 169 43.65 -35.56 -12.13
N GLU A 170 42.63 -35.94 -11.37
CA GLU A 170 42.38 -37.33 -10.97
C GLU A 170 40.93 -37.77 -11.22
N SER A 171 40.75 -38.91 -11.89
CA SER A 171 39.43 -39.55 -12.04
C SER A 171 38.37 -38.64 -12.66
N ASN A 172 38.77 -37.74 -13.56
CA ASN A 172 37.83 -36.89 -14.31
C ASN A 172 37.34 -37.62 -15.55
N ASP A 173 36.08 -37.38 -15.93
CA ASP A 173 35.40 -38.02 -17.05
C ASP A 173 34.77 -36.96 -17.98
N ALA A 174 35.20 -36.92 -19.23
CA ALA A 174 34.57 -36.16 -20.30
C ALA A 174 33.95 -37.17 -21.29
N ASP A 175 32.69 -37.54 -21.04
CA ASP A 175 32.10 -38.78 -21.57
C ASP A 175 31.59 -38.64 -23.01
N ASP A 176 31.13 -37.44 -23.39
CA ASP A 176 30.40 -37.20 -24.64
C ASP A 176 31.06 -36.12 -25.52
N ASP A 177 30.54 -35.93 -26.73
CA ASP A 177 31.15 -35.11 -27.79
C ASP A 177 31.33 -33.65 -27.35
N ASP A 178 32.50 -33.09 -27.64
CA ASP A 178 32.94 -31.74 -27.24
C ASP A 178 32.92 -31.50 -25.70
N ALA A 179 32.75 -32.53 -24.87
CA ALA A 179 32.77 -32.38 -23.42
C ALA A 179 34.17 -31.99 -22.91
N THR A 180 34.22 -31.09 -21.94
CA THR A 180 35.49 -30.56 -21.41
C THR A 180 35.52 -30.59 -19.90
N VAL A 181 36.56 -31.21 -19.35
CA VAL A 181 36.94 -31.08 -17.94
C VAL A 181 38.33 -30.46 -17.84
N ALA A 182 38.46 -29.23 -17.39
CA ALA A 182 39.77 -28.57 -17.36
C ALA A 182 40.74 -29.17 -16.33
N GLY A 183 40.24 -29.85 -15.29
CA GLY A 183 41.05 -30.55 -14.28
C GLY A 183 40.27 -30.90 -13.02
N GLY A 184 40.94 -30.97 -11.87
CA GLY A 184 40.31 -31.28 -10.58
C GLY A 184 40.27 -32.77 -10.26
N ARG A 185 39.35 -33.19 -9.39
CA ARG A 185 39.16 -34.61 -9.02
C ARG A 185 37.70 -35.02 -9.14
N GLU A 186 37.45 -36.20 -9.71
CA GLU A 186 36.11 -36.83 -9.76
C GLU A 186 35.05 -35.99 -10.48
N ASN A 187 35.43 -35.12 -11.42
CA ASN A 187 34.46 -34.33 -12.18
C ASN A 187 33.98 -35.08 -13.42
N THR A 188 32.69 -34.95 -13.73
CA THR A 188 32.05 -35.55 -14.90
C THR A 188 31.41 -34.46 -15.78
N ALA A 189 31.82 -34.41 -17.04
CA ALA A 189 31.16 -33.71 -18.13
C ALA A 189 30.49 -34.78 -19.00
N GLY A 190 29.23 -35.10 -18.67
CA GLY A 190 28.55 -36.33 -19.09
C GLY A 190 27.67 -36.23 -20.34
N PHE A 191 27.60 -35.06 -20.98
CA PHE A 191 26.77 -34.87 -22.18
C PHE A 191 27.42 -33.93 -23.21
N VAL A 192 26.90 -33.94 -24.44
CA VAL A 192 27.37 -33.11 -25.54
C VAL A 192 27.57 -31.65 -25.13
N LYS A 193 28.76 -31.11 -25.40
CA LYS A 193 29.18 -29.70 -25.15
C LYS A 193 29.12 -29.26 -23.68
N THR A 194 29.16 -30.20 -22.75
CA THR A 194 29.25 -29.87 -21.33
C THR A 194 30.64 -29.35 -20.96
N THR A 195 30.72 -28.48 -19.96
CA THR A 195 32.00 -27.93 -19.48
C THR A 195 32.05 -27.96 -17.96
N VAL A 196 33.09 -28.58 -17.41
CA VAL A 196 33.47 -28.47 -16.01
C VAL A 196 34.85 -27.82 -15.90
N GLY A 197 34.91 -26.61 -15.33
CA GLY A 197 36.17 -25.86 -15.19
C GLY A 197 37.15 -26.46 -14.16
N GLY A 198 36.69 -27.39 -13.31
CA GLY A 198 37.50 -28.14 -12.36
C GLY A 198 36.79 -28.35 -11.03
N GLY A 199 37.54 -28.49 -9.93
CA GLY A 199 36.99 -28.68 -8.61
C GLY A 199 36.92 -30.15 -8.17
N PHE A 200 36.00 -30.49 -7.28
CA PHE A 200 35.84 -31.82 -6.72
C PHE A 200 34.41 -32.35 -6.91
N ASP A 201 34.25 -33.47 -7.60
CA ASP A 201 32.98 -34.21 -7.68
C ASP A 201 31.82 -33.37 -8.27
N ASN A 202 32.07 -32.63 -9.35
CA ASN A 202 31.02 -31.89 -10.06
C ASN A 202 30.53 -32.68 -11.28
N THR A 203 29.22 -32.63 -11.55
CA THR A 203 28.57 -33.37 -12.64
C THR A 203 27.75 -32.43 -13.52
N ALA A 204 28.15 -32.28 -14.78
CA ALA A 204 27.40 -31.56 -15.80
C ALA A 204 26.84 -32.57 -16.82
N ASP A 205 25.54 -32.84 -16.77
CA ASP A 205 24.86 -33.88 -17.57
C ASP A 205 23.79 -33.32 -18.52
N GLY A 206 23.47 -32.03 -18.43
CA GLY A 206 22.59 -31.38 -19.40
C GLY A 206 23.36 -30.96 -20.65
N MET A 207 22.77 -31.09 -21.85
CA MET A 207 23.43 -30.63 -23.08
C MET A 207 23.84 -29.15 -22.97
N GLY A 208 25.13 -28.86 -23.17
CA GLY A 208 25.67 -27.50 -23.03
C GLY A 208 25.69 -26.96 -21.59
N ALA A 209 25.48 -27.79 -20.57
CA ALA A 209 25.57 -27.38 -19.17
C ALA A 209 27.00 -26.98 -18.82
N THR A 210 27.14 -25.95 -17.98
CA THR A 210 28.44 -25.42 -17.55
C THR A 210 28.53 -25.35 -16.03
N ILE A 211 29.58 -25.94 -15.47
CA ILE A 211 29.97 -25.77 -14.07
C ILE A 211 31.37 -25.16 -14.05
N ALA A 212 31.51 -23.91 -13.59
CA ALA A 212 32.82 -23.26 -13.60
C ALA A 212 33.82 -23.89 -12.61
N GLY A 213 33.34 -24.53 -11.55
CA GLY A 213 34.13 -25.31 -10.60
C GLY A 213 33.40 -25.57 -9.28
N GLY A 214 34.13 -25.73 -8.18
CA GLY A 214 33.56 -25.93 -6.84
C GLY A 214 33.50 -27.40 -6.44
N THR A 215 32.55 -27.75 -5.57
CA THR A 215 32.43 -29.10 -5.02
C THR A 215 31.01 -29.63 -5.12
N LEU A 216 30.79 -30.87 -5.56
CA LEU A 216 29.48 -31.53 -5.50
C LEU A 216 28.35 -30.81 -6.26
N ASN A 217 28.67 -29.96 -7.26
CA ASN A 217 27.62 -29.27 -8.02
C ASN A 217 27.07 -30.17 -9.13
N VAL A 218 25.77 -30.09 -9.39
CA VAL A 218 25.07 -30.92 -10.38
C VAL A 218 24.26 -30.03 -11.32
N ALA A 219 24.52 -30.12 -12.63
CA ALA A 219 23.81 -29.37 -13.66
C ALA A 219 23.26 -30.33 -14.72
N SER A 220 21.97 -30.67 -14.63
CA SER A 220 21.33 -31.71 -15.46
C SER A 220 20.35 -31.18 -16.50
N GLY A 221 19.86 -29.94 -16.35
CA GLY A 221 19.01 -29.29 -17.37
C GLY A 221 19.78 -28.80 -18.60
N LEU A 222 19.11 -28.67 -19.74
CA LEU A 222 19.65 -28.13 -20.99
C LEU A 222 20.22 -26.72 -20.80
N LYS A 223 21.46 -26.48 -21.22
CA LYS A 223 22.12 -25.15 -21.22
C LYS A 223 22.07 -24.43 -19.87
N THR A 224 22.18 -25.21 -18.79
CA THR A 224 22.22 -24.70 -17.42
C THR A 224 23.61 -24.14 -17.08
N SER A 225 23.67 -23.29 -16.05
CA SER A 225 24.95 -22.78 -15.57
C SER A 225 25.06 -22.74 -14.05
N ILE A 226 26.20 -23.19 -13.53
CA ILE A 226 26.60 -23.06 -12.13
C ILE A 226 27.94 -22.34 -12.07
N GLY A 227 27.98 -21.16 -11.47
CA GLY A 227 29.21 -20.36 -11.33
C GLY A 227 30.23 -20.93 -10.34
N GLY A 228 29.82 -21.86 -9.48
CA GLY A 228 30.67 -22.61 -8.57
C GLY A 228 30.00 -22.89 -7.23
N GLY A 229 30.80 -22.93 -6.15
CA GLY A 229 30.28 -23.17 -4.80
C GLY A 229 30.20 -24.64 -4.43
N SER A 230 29.31 -25.01 -3.51
CA SER A 230 29.22 -26.38 -3.00
C SER A 230 27.80 -26.94 -3.04
N SER A 231 27.62 -28.12 -3.63
CA SER A 231 26.34 -28.85 -3.60
C SER A 231 25.16 -28.09 -4.22
N ASN A 232 25.40 -27.20 -5.18
CA ASN A 232 24.31 -26.54 -5.92
C ASN A 232 23.77 -27.48 -7.00
N GLU A 233 22.46 -27.43 -7.23
CA GLU A 233 21.76 -28.32 -8.13
C GLU A 233 20.88 -27.53 -9.11
N VAL A 234 21.06 -27.73 -10.41
CA VAL A 234 20.21 -27.15 -11.45
C VAL A 234 19.63 -28.28 -12.30
N THR A 235 18.32 -28.51 -12.18
CA THR A 235 17.64 -29.63 -12.85
C THR A 235 16.79 -29.22 -14.04
N ALA A 236 16.35 -27.96 -14.10
CA ALA A 236 15.51 -27.45 -15.18
C ALA A 236 16.32 -26.70 -16.25
N ASP A 237 15.77 -26.66 -17.46
CA ASP A 237 16.41 -26.07 -18.63
C ASP A 237 16.63 -24.56 -18.46
N TYR A 238 17.75 -24.07 -18.99
CA TYR A 238 18.16 -22.65 -18.99
C TYR A 238 18.32 -21.99 -17.61
N ALA A 239 18.16 -22.74 -16.52
CA ALA A 239 18.29 -22.23 -15.18
C ALA A 239 19.75 -21.96 -14.79
N THR A 240 19.95 -21.04 -13.85
CA THR A 240 21.27 -20.56 -13.44
C THR A 240 21.38 -20.45 -11.92
N ILE A 241 22.49 -20.97 -11.39
CA ILE A 241 22.93 -20.68 -10.02
C ILE A 241 24.27 -19.96 -10.08
N GLY A 242 24.33 -18.72 -9.58
CA GLY A 242 25.58 -17.94 -9.57
C GLY A 242 26.68 -18.54 -8.68
N GLY A 243 26.29 -19.24 -7.61
CA GLY A 243 27.20 -19.95 -6.70
C GLY A 243 26.56 -20.22 -5.35
N GLY A 244 27.35 -20.13 -4.28
CA GLY A 244 26.86 -20.37 -2.91
C GLY A 244 26.87 -21.84 -2.54
N ARG A 245 25.97 -22.26 -1.64
CA ARG A 245 25.93 -23.64 -1.17
C ARG A 245 24.50 -24.19 -1.11
N ARG A 246 24.30 -25.39 -1.63
CA ARG A 246 23.02 -26.13 -1.58
C ARG A 246 21.84 -25.38 -2.18
N ASN A 247 22.04 -24.49 -3.14
CA ASN A 247 20.90 -23.89 -3.83
C ASN A 247 20.32 -24.90 -4.85
N ASN A 248 19.00 -24.91 -5.04
CA ASN A 248 18.36 -25.78 -6.02
C ASN A 248 17.41 -24.98 -6.94
N ALA A 249 17.73 -24.99 -8.24
CA ALA A 249 16.94 -24.35 -9.29
C ALA A 249 16.31 -25.43 -10.20
N ALA A 250 15.01 -25.64 -10.02
CA ALA A 250 14.20 -26.68 -10.64
C ALA A 250 13.04 -26.15 -11.52
N GLY A 251 12.90 -24.83 -11.70
CA GLY A 251 12.00 -24.22 -12.69
C GLY A 251 12.73 -23.81 -13.97
N GLU A 252 12.07 -23.84 -15.14
CA GLU A 252 12.69 -23.41 -16.40
C GLU A 252 13.08 -21.92 -16.32
N TYR A 253 14.27 -21.54 -16.79
CA TYR A 253 14.79 -20.17 -16.66
C TYR A 253 14.91 -19.64 -15.22
N ALA A 254 14.84 -20.50 -14.20
CA ALA A 254 15.00 -20.10 -12.81
C ALA A 254 16.39 -19.50 -12.56
N THR A 255 16.46 -18.50 -11.69
CA THR A 255 17.73 -17.87 -11.30
C THR A 255 17.88 -17.82 -9.79
N ILE A 256 18.99 -18.35 -9.28
CA ILE A 256 19.43 -18.12 -7.90
C ILE A 256 20.81 -17.48 -7.95
N ALA A 257 20.92 -16.22 -7.53
CA ALA A 257 22.21 -15.52 -7.61
C ALA A 257 23.29 -16.13 -6.69
N GLY A 258 22.88 -16.74 -5.58
CA GLY A 258 23.75 -17.45 -4.63
C GLY A 258 23.10 -17.63 -3.27
N GLY A 259 23.90 -17.67 -2.21
CA GLY A 259 23.42 -17.88 -0.85
C GLY A 259 23.46 -19.35 -0.42
N GLY A 260 22.65 -19.74 0.57
CA GLY A 260 22.59 -21.12 1.00
C GLY A 260 21.77 -21.36 2.27
N PRO A 261 21.88 -22.55 2.88
CA PRO A 261 20.97 -22.94 3.93
C PRO A 261 21.16 -22.18 5.23
N THR A 262 20.05 -21.97 5.95
CA THR A 262 20.06 -21.29 7.26
C THR A 262 20.26 -22.24 8.44
N ASP A 263 20.07 -23.55 8.23
CA ASP A 263 20.32 -24.60 9.20
C ASP A 263 21.07 -25.76 8.54
N GLU A 264 22.31 -26.00 8.98
CA GLU A 264 23.15 -27.09 8.46
C GLU A 264 22.61 -28.48 8.76
N SER A 265 21.93 -28.62 9.91
CA SER A 265 21.37 -29.90 10.34
C SER A 265 20.18 -30.31 9.47
N ASN A 266 19.55 -29.34 8.82
CA ASN A 266 18.45 -29.53 7.88
C ASN A 266 18.65 -28.71 6.60
N ALA A 267 19.84 -28.85 6.02
CA ALA A 267 20.29 -27.99 4.93
C ALA A 267 19.41 -28.11 3.67
N GLN A 268 18.83 -29.28 3.41
CA GLN A 268 17.95 -29.47 2.26
C GLN A 268 16.59 -28.77 2.45
N ALA A 269 16.05 -28.76 3.66
CA ALA A 269 14.78 -28.06 3.93
C ALA A 269 14.96 -26.54 4.05
N THR A 270 16.19 -26.08 4.32
CA THR A 270 16.46 -24.66 4.55
C THR A 270 17.27 -23.99 3.45
N GLN A 271 17.41 -24.63 2.29
CA GLN A 271 18.11 -24.08 1.14
C GLN A 271 17.31 -23.01 0.39
N ASN A 272 17.97 -22.24 -0.48
CA ASN A 272 17.21 -21.50 -1.49
C ASN A 272 16.69 -22.45 -2.55
N TYR A 273 15.40 -22.37 -2.84
CA TYR A 273 14.70 -23.28 -3.73
C TYR A 273 13.81 -22.52 -4.72
N VAL A 274 14.02 -22.74 -6.01
CA VAL A 274 13.15 -22.21 -7.06
C VAL A 274 12.61 -23.35 -7.90
N SER A 275 11.31 -23.63 -7.84
CA SER A 275 10.65 -24.60 -8.72
C SER A 275 9.68 -23.97 -9.72
N GLY A 276 9.36 -22.69 -9.55
CA GLY A 276 8.53 -21.96 -10.52
C GLY A 276 9.34 -21.49 -11.72
N ASP A 277 8.77 -21.64 -12.92
CA ASP A 277 9.39 -21.14 -14.16
C ASP A 277 9.62 -19.63 -14.10
N TYR A 278 10.76 -19.15 -14.57
CA TYR A 278 11.20 -17.75 -14.46
C TYR A 278 11.30 -17.22 -13.02
N GLY A 279 11.26 -18.12 -12.01
CA GLY A 279 11.40 -17.74 -10.62
C GLY A 279 12.79 -17.19 -10.31
N THR A 280 12.87 -16.18 -9.45
CA THR A 280 14.15 -15.53 -9.11
C THR A 280 14.34 -15.42 -7.60
N ILE A 281 15.52 -15.85 -7.12
CA ILE A 281 16.03 -15.56 -5.78
C ILE A 281 17.34 -14.78 -5.90
N GLY A 282 17.37 -13.55 -5.40
CA GLY A 282 18.54 -12.67 -5.43
C GLY A 282 19.66 -13.05 -4.44
N GLY A 283 19.42 -14.01 -3.54
CA GLY A 283 20.43 -14.55 -2.62
C GLY A 283 19.86 -14.91 -1.26
N GLY A 284 20.68 -14.80 -0.21
CA GLY A 284 20.25 -15.05 1.16
C GLY A 284 20.16 -16.54 1.49
N GLY A 285 19.21 -16.94 2.35
CA GLY A 285 19.07 -18.35 2.72
C GLY A 285 17.66 -18.75 3.08
N ASP A 286 17.31 -20.01 2.79
CA ASP A 286 15.99 -20.57 3.09
C ASP A 286 14.86 -19.82 2.37
N ASN A 287 15.12 -19.26 1.19
CA ASN A 287 14.09 -18.59 0.39
C ASN A 287 13.47 -19.57 -0.59
N SER A 288 12.16 -19.48 -0.80
CA SER A 288 11.41 -20.40 -1.67
C SER A 288 10.57 -19.63 -2.70
N VAL A 289 10.68 -20.01 -3.98
CA VAL A 289 9.84 -19.53 -5.08
C VAL A 289 9.27 -20.75 -5.82
N THR A 290 8.01 -21.09 -5.58
CA THR A 290 7.41 -22.32 -6.14
C THR A 290 6.49 -22.09 -7.33
N ALA A 291 6.16 -20.83 -7.65
CA ALA A 291 5.27 -20.47 -8.75
C ALA A 291 5.94 -19.58 -9.82
N ALA A 292 5.34 -19.60 -11.01
CA ALA A 292 5.90 -18.96 -12.19
C ALA A 292 6.07 -17.44 -12.01
N SER A 293 7.22 -16.91 -12.44
CA SER A 293 7.59 -15.49 -12.36
C SER A 293 7.56 -14.90 -10.94
N GLY A 294 7.63 -15.73 -9.91
CA GLY A 294 7.78 -15.28 -8.53
C GLY A 294 9.17 -14.70 -8.26
N THR A 295 9.26 -13.69 -7.39
CA THR A 295 10.55 -13.06 -7.09
C THR A 295 10.76 -12.91 -5.59
N VAL A 296 11.92 -13.38 -5.10
CA VAL A 296 12.46 -13.01 -3.80
C VAL A 296 13.76 -12.23 -4.02
N GLY A 297 13.82 -10.97 -3.61
CA GLY A 297 15.03 -10.15 -3.79
C GLY A 297 16.23 -10.61 -2.95
N GLY A 298 15.99 -11.32 -1.84
CA GLY A 298 17.01 -11.90 -0.98
C GLY A 298 16.48 -12.12 0.45
N GLY A 299 17.36 -12.03 1.45
CA GLY A 299 16.95 -12.16 2.86
C GLY A 299 16.88 -13.60 3.34
N ARG A 300 16.04 -13.88 4.34
CA ARG A 300 15.94 -15.19 4.97
C ARG A 300 14.50 -15.69 5.04
N ARG A 301 14.24 -16.98 4.78
CA ARG A 301 12.94 -17.62 5.05
C ARG A 301 11.75 -16.97 4.34
N ASN A 302 11.99 -16.33 3.19
CA ASN A 302 10.92 -15.70 2.43
C ASN A 302 10.27 -16.70 1.47
N GLU A 303 8.95 -16.63 1.33
CA GLU A 303 8.17 -17.55 0.52
C GLU A 303 7.33 -16.82 -0.53
N VAL A 304 7.42 -17.29 -1.77
CA VAL A 304 6.55 -16.90 -2.88
C VAL A 304 5.97 -18.17 -3.52
N SER A 305 4.65 -18.34 -3.44
CA SER A 305 4.00 -19.59 -3.86
C SER A 305 2.92 -19.44 -4.94
N ASN A 306 2.74 -18.23 -5.49
CA ASN A 306 1.82 -18.00 -6.61
C ASN A 306 2.37 -17.07 -7.70
N GLY A 307 1.70 -17.06 -8.85
CA GLY A 307 2.19 -16.40 -10.06
C GLY A 307 2.40 -14.89 -9.89
N PHE A 308 3.55 -14.38 -10.33
CA PHE A 308 3.92 -12.95 -10.30
C PHE A 308 3.97 -12.31 -8.90
N ALA A 309 3.89 -13.10 -7.82
CA ALA A 309 4.04 -12.57 -6.48
C ALA A 309 5.50 -12.18 -6.19
N THR A 310 5.69 -11.20 -5.32
CA THR A 310 7.01 -10.63 -5.04
C THR A 310 7.23 -10.42 -3.55
N VAL A 311 8.37 -10.89 -3.06
CA VAL A 311 8.95 -10.48 -1.78
C VAL A 311 10.26 -9.72 -2.05
N GLY A 312 10.33 -8.43 -1.72
CA GLY A 312 11.54 -7.64 -1.98
C GLY A 312 12.77 -8.10 -1.15
N GLY A 313 12.54 -8.69 0.02
CA GLY A 313 13.56 -9.26 0.89
C GLY A 313 13.07 -9.37 2.34
N GLY A 314 13.98 -9.26 3.31
CA GLY A 314 13.63 -9.31 4.74
C GLY A 314 13.68 -10.73 5.31
N ASP A 315 12.90 -10.98 6.36
CA ASP A 315 12.91 -12.25 7.08
C ASP A 315 11.50 -12.83 7.28
N GLN A 316 11.27 -14.09 6.91
CA GLN A 316 9.99 -14.79 7.11
C GLN A 316 8.77 -14.12 6.46
N ASN A 317 8.95 -13.40 5.35
CA ASN A 317 7.82 -12.79 4.64
C ASN A 317 7.20 -13.78 3.65
N LYS A 318 5.87 -13.72 3.49
CA LYS A 318 5.12 -14.59 2.58
C LYS A 318 4.27 -13.78 1.61
N ALA A 319 4.36 -14.11 0.32
CA ALA A 319 3.44 -13.65 -0.71
C ALA A 319 2.87 -14.87 -1.45
N THR A 320 1.69 -15.34 -1.05
CA THR A 320 1.18 -16.68 -1.41
C THR A 320 0.02 -16.68 -2.41
N GLU A 321 -0.46 -15.51 -2.82
CA GLU A 321 -1.52 -15.37 -3.82
C GLU A 321 -1.06 -14.60 -5.08
N PRO A 322 -1.76 -14.71 -6.22
CA PRO A 322 -1.33 -14.11 -7.47
C PRO A 322 -1.11 -12.60 -7.34
N ARG A 323 0.08 -12.14 -7.79
CA ARG A 323 0.50 -10.72 -7.75
C ARG A 323 0.52 -10.10 -6.34
N ALA A 324 0.48 -10.90 -5.28
CA ALA A 324 0.69 -10.42 -3.92
C ALA A 324 2.10 -9.84 -3.78
N THR A 325 2.24 -8.76 -3.03
CA THR A 325 3.52 -8.06 -2.87
C THR A 325 3.83 -7.80 -1.41
N VAL A 326 4.99 -8.28 -0.95
CA VAL A 326 5.60 -7.83 0.30
C VAL A 326 6.91 -7.13 -0.03
N ALA A 327 7.03 -5.82 0.19
CA ALA A 327 8.26 -5.12 -0.19
C ALA A 327 9.45 -5.50 0.70
N GLY A 328 9.22 -5.93 1.95
CA GLY A 328 10.24 -6.44 2.87
C GLY A 328 9.71 -6.53 4.30
N GLY A 329 10.62 -6.46 5.29
CA GLY A 329 10.27 -6.49 6.72
C GLY A 329 10.44 -7.87 7.36
N HIS A 330 9.68 -8.14 8.43
CA HIS A 330 9.79 -9.37 9.22
C HIS A 330 8.42 -9.99 9.50
N ILE A 331 8.19 -11.24 9.08
CA ILE A 331 6.92 -11.98 9.29
C ILE A 331 5.72 -11.24 8.66
N ASN A 332 5.87 -10.61 7.52
CA ASN A 332 4.72 -10.00 6.82
C ASN A 332 4.08 -11.02 5.88
N GLU A 333 2.75 -11.05 5.83
CA GLU A 333 1.97 -12.00 5.03
C GLU A 333 1.03 -11.25 4.08
N ALA A 334 1.24 -11.41 2.77
CA ALA A 334 0.30 -10.98 1.73
C ALA A 334 -0.33 -12.25 1.12
N THR A 335 -1.49 -12.63 1.65
CA THR A 335 -2.20 -13.88 1.37
C THR A 335 -3.50 -13.68 0.62
N GLY A 336 -3.82 -12.44 0.22
CA GLY A 336 -4.90 -12.11 -0.71
C GLY A 336 -4.40 -11.84 -2.14
N PRO A 337 -5.21 -12.08 -3.19
CA PRO A 337 -4.78 -11.79 -4.56
C PRO A 337 -4.58 -10.28 -4.76
N VAL A 338 -3.44 -9.89 -5.33
CA VAL A 338 -3.03 -8.49 -5.51
C VAL A 338 -2.89 -7.73 -4.17
N ALA A 339 -2.89 -8.43 -3.03
CA ALA A 339 -2.69 -7.80 -1.73
C ALA A 339 -1.26 -7.24 -1.60
N THR A 340 -1.12 -6.17 -0.83
CA THR A 340 0.16 -5.47 -0.66
C THR A 340 0.49 -5.24 0.80
N VAL A 341 1.67 -5.67 1.24
CA VAL A 341 2.29 -5.25 2.49
C VAL A 341 3.59 -4.50 2.16
N ALA A 342 3.62 -3.19 2.36
CA ALA A 342 4.79 -2.39 2.00
C ALA A 342 5.97 -2.54 2.97
N GLY A 343 5.79 -3.19 4.13
CA GLY A 343 6.89 -3.52 5.04
C GLY A 343 6.43 -3.66 6.49
N GLY A 344 7.33 -3.38 7.44
CA GLY A 344 7.03 -3.47 8.87
C GLY A 344 7.24 -4.87 9.45
N GLY A 345 6.54 -5.20 10.53
CA GLY A 345 6.68 -6.48 11.23
C GLY A 345 5.33 -7.13 11.56
N ASN A 346 5.17 -8.40 11.21
CA ASN A 346 3.98 -9.19 11.54
C ASN A 346 2.67 -8.60 11.00
N ASN A 347 2.69 -7.97 9.83
CA ASN A 347 1.50 -7.42 9.19
C ASN A 347 0.86 -8.44 8.24
N GLU A 348 -0.47 -8.40 8.11
CA GLU A 348 -1.24 -9.33 7.28
C GLU A 348 -2.19 -8.58 6.34
N ALA A 349 -2.15 -8.93 5.05
CA ALA A 349 -3.12 -8.48 4.04
C ALA A 349 -3.68 -9.70 3.30
N SER A 350 -4.91 -10.10 3.61
CA SER A 350 -5.41 -11.46 3.33
C SER A 350 -6.56 -11.57 2.34
N ASP A 351 -7.19 -10.47 1.94
CA ASP A 351 -8.26 -10.47 0.92
C ASP A 351 -7.82 -9.73 -0.37
N TYR A 352 -8.64 -9.80 -1.42
CA TYR A 352 -8.40 -9.19 -2.72
C TYR A 352 -8.17 -7.68 -2.60
N LEU A 353 -7.02 -7.21 -3.10
CA LEU A 353 -6.57 -5.82 -3.03
C LEU A 353 -6.42 -5.25 -1.60
N ALA A 354 -6.40 -6.09 -0.57
CA ALA A 354 -6.11 -5.63 0.79
C ALA A 354 -4.70 -5.01 0.86
N THR A 355 -4.56 -3.90 1.59
CA THR A 355 -3.30 -3.15 1.65
C THR A 355 -2.92 -2.81 3.07
N VAL A 356 -1.70 -3.19 3.47
CA VAL A 356 -1.05 -2.69 4.68
C VAL A 356 0.18 -1.86 4.30
N GLY A 357 0.18 -0.57 4.64
CA GLY A 357 1.28 0.34 4.34
C GLY A 357 2.54 0.09 5.18
N GLY A 358 2.42 -0.58 6.32
CA GLY A 358 3.54 -0.94 7.19
C GLY A 358 3.12 -1.04 8.66
N GLY A 359 4.04 -0.75 9.58
CA GLY A 359 3.77 -0.80 11.02
C GLY A 359 4.01 -2.19 11.64
N GLU A 360 3.35 -2.47 12.77
CA GLU A 360 3.50 -3.74 13.49
C GLU A 360 2.13 -4.39 13.77
N ARG A 361 1.95 -5.68 13.45
CA ARG A 361 0.72 -6.44 13.74
C ARG A 361 -0.57 -5.87 13.15
N ASN A 362 -0.51 -5.13 12.05
CA ASN A 362 -1.70 -4.63 11.37
C ASN A 362 -2.32 -5.71 10.48
N GLU A 363 -3.64 -5.73 10.38
CA GLU A 363 -4.42 -6.70 9.60
C GLU A 363 -5.39 -5.98 8.67
N ALA A 364 -5.29 -6.25 7.37
CA ALA A 364 -6.29 -5.87 6.37
C ALA A 364 -6.89 -7.15 5.78
N SER A 365 -8.07 -7.55 6.23
CA SER A 365 -8.70 -8.83 5.90
C SER A 365 -10.02 -8.72 5.15
N GLY A 366 -10.51 -7.51 4.86
CA GLY A 366 -11.67 -7.28 4.00
C GLY A 366 -11.32 -6.96 2.54
N TYR A 367 -12.28 -7.17 1.63
CA TYR A 367 -12.15 -6.85 0.21
C TYR A 367 -11.78 -5.37 0.01
N ARG A 368 -10.62 -5.07 -0.58
CA ARG A 368 -10.07 -3.69 -0.73
C ARG A 368 -9.84 -2.94 0.59
N ALA A 369 -9.77 -3.63 1.73
CA ALA A 369 -9.49 -3.01 3.00
C ALA A 369 -8.07 -2.39 3.02
N THR A 370 -7.92 -1.29 3.76
CA THR A 370 -6.64 -0.58 3.85
C THR A 370 -6.28 -0.27 5.30
N VAL A 371 -5.09 -0.67 5.73
CA VAL A 371 -4.45 -0.16 6.94
C VAL A 371 -3.18 0.57 6.55
N ALA A 372 -3.16 1.90 6.64
CA ALA A 372 -2.00 2.67 6.19
C ALA A 372 -0.75 2.45 7.09
N GLY A 373 -0.93 2.06 8.36
CA GLY A 373 0.17 1.70 9.26
C GLY A 373 -0.26 1.63 10.72
N GLY A 374 0.67 1.91 11.65
CA GLY A 374 0.40 1.90 13.10
C GLY A 374 0.70 0.55 13.75
N ILE A 375 0.05 0.24 14.87
CA ILE A 375 0.25 -0.99 15.64
C ILE A 375 -1.11 -1.67 15.87
N LYS A 376 -1.23 -2.96 15.56
CA LYS A 376 -2.42 -3.77 15.87
C LYS A 376 -3.76 -3.20 15.33
N ASN A 377 -3.74 -2.45 14.23
CA ASN A 377 -4.98 -1.97 13.63
C ASN A 377 -5.58 -3.05 12.72
N VAL A 378 -6.91 -3.15 12.70
CA VAL A 378 -7.67 -4.15 11.93
C VAL A 378 -8.67 -3.44 11.01
N ALA A 379 -8.67 -3.80 9.74
CA ALA A 379 -9.72 -3.45 8.77
C ALA A 379 -10.24 -4.75 8.13
N SER A 380 -11.38 -5.25 8.60
CA SER A 380 -11.85 -6.62 8.32
C SER A 380 -13.02 -6.70 7.33
N ALA A 381 -13.65 -5.58 6.97
CA ALA A 381 -14.81 -5.54 6.07
C ALA A 381 -14.52 -4.87 4.72
N GLU A 382 -15.49 -4.91 3.79
CA GLU A 382 -15.30 -4.41 2.43
C GLU A 382 -15.00 -2.91 2.43
N SER A 383 -13.90 -2.51 1.80
CA SER A 383 -13.43 -1.13 1.69
C SER A 383 -13.21 -0.43 3.05
N ALA A 384 -13.11 -1.18 4.15
CA ALA A 384 -12.79 -0.64 5.46
C ALA A 384 -11.39 -0.01 5.47
N THR A 385 -11.24 1.13 6.13
CA THR A 385 -9.98 1.89 6.13
C THR A 385 -9.58 2.31 7.54
N VAL A 386 -8.35 1.97 7.92
CA VAL A 386 -7.68 2.52 9.10
C VAL A 386 -6.46 3.34 8.67
N GLY A 387 -6.47 4.64 8.96
CA GLY A 387 -5.37 5.55 8.64
C GLY A 387 -4.10 5.33 9.47
N GLY A 388 -4.20 4.70 10.64
CA GLY A 388 -3.08 4.36 11.50
C GLY A 388 -3.48 4.26 12.97
N GLY A 389 -2.55 4.55 13.88
CA GLY A 389 -2.81 4.55 15.32
C GLY A 389 -2.51 3.21 16.00
N TYR A 390 -3.14 2.95 17.15
CA TYR A 390 -2.98 1.73 17.93
C TYR A 390 -4.35 1.08 18.17
N LEU A 391 -4.48 -0.22 17.84
CA LEU A 391 -5.64 -1.05 18.13
C LEU A 391 -7.00 -0.59 17.55
N ASN A 392 -7.02 0.24 16.51
CA ASN A 392 -8.27 0.65 15.89
C ASN A 392 -8.89 -0.50 15.06
N GLN A 393 -10.21 -0.67 15.13
CA GLN A 393 -10.94 -1.77 14.49
C GLN A 393 -12.07 -1.26 13.58
N ALA A 394 -11.93 -1.42 12.26
CA ALA A 394 -12.95 -1.07 11.28
C ALA A 394 -13.60 -2.37 10.75
N GLU A 395 -14.79 -2.69 11.26
CA GLU A 395 -15.40 -4.03 11.15
C GLU A 395 -16.59 -4.12 10.19
N ALA A 396 -16.99 -3.01 9.57
CA ALA A 396 -18.14 -2.93 8.66
C ALA A 396 -17.81 -2.29 7.31
N ASP A 397 -18.72 -2.44 6.33
CA ASP A 397 -18.44 -2.04 4.96
C ASP A 397 -18.31 -0.52 4.85
N GLY A 398 -17.20 -0.06 4.24
CA GLY A 398 -16.87 1.36 4.13
C GLY A 398 -16.52 2.05 5.46
N ALA A 399 -16.37 1.30 6.56
CA ALA A 399 -15.96 1.83 7.84
C ALA A 399 -14.63 2.59 7.75
N THR A 400 -14.54 3.76 8.38
CA THR A 400 -13.31 4.57 8.34
C THR A 400 -12.88 5.02 9.72
N ILE A 401 -11.67 4.65 10.12
CA ILE A 401 -11.00 5.20 11.31
C ILE A 401 -9.74 5.93 10.89
N ALA A 402 -9.68 7.25 11.06
CA ALA A 402 -8.50 8.02 10.65
C ALA A 402 -7.26 7.71 11.51
N GLY A 403 -7.45 7.32 12.78
CA GLY A 403 -6.38 6.90 13.68
C GLY A 403 -6.84 6.91 15.14
N GLY A 404 -5.91 7.22 16.06
CA GLY A 404 -6.19 7.23 17.49
C GLY A 404 -5.58 6.04 18.23
N ALA A 405 -5.90 5.91 19.51
CA ALA A 405 -5.36 4.88 20.38
C ALA A 405 -6.33 4.56 21.52
N PRO A 406 -6.13 3.44 22.23
CA PRO A 406 -6.95 3.11 23.37
C PRO A 406 -6.78 4.12 24.52
N THR A 407 -7.79 4.23 25.39
CA THR A 407 -7.74 5.16 26.54
C THR A 407 -7.18 4.54 27.82
N ASP A 408 -7.04 3.20 27.86
CA ASP A 408 -6.43 2.45 28.96
C ASP A 408 -5.49 1.36 28.44
N ASP A 409 -4.19 1.50 28.70
CA ASP A 409 -3.16 0.52 28.32
C ASP A 409 -3.30 -0.83 29.06
N ASN A 410 -4.02 -0.89 30.18
CA ASN A 410 -4.29 -2.15 30.90
C ASN A 410 -5.42 -2.95 30.25
N PHE A 411 -6.32 -2.27 29.53
CA PHE A 411 -7.48 -2.85 28.84
C PHE A 411 -7.58 -2.27 27.42
N PRO A 412 -6.51 -2.41 26.61
CA PRO A 412 -6.39 -1.64 25.37
C PRO A 412 -7.36 -2.16 24.30
N ASP A 413 -7.69 -3.45 24.32
CA ASP A 413 -8.65 -4.05 23.39
C ASP A 413 -10.08 -3.55 23.67
N TYR A 414 -10.40 -3.22 24.92
CA TYR A 414 -11.72 -2.74 25.35
C TYR A 414 -11.88 -1.22 25.28
N THR A 415 -10.81 -0.48 25.00
CA THR A 415 -10.83 0.99 24.99
C THR A 415 -10.38 1.58 23.66
N SER A 416 -10.34 0.77 22.61
CA SER A 416 -9.94 1.16 21.25
C SER A 416 -11.04 1.94 20.52
N ASN A 417 -10.71 2.56 19.40
CA ASN A 417 -11.76 3.06 18.50
C ASN A 417 -12.27 1.91 17.63
N VAL A 418 -13.60 1.79 17.52
CA VAL A 418 -14.26 0.74 16.76
C VAL A 418 -15.38 1.30 15.89
N VAL A 419 -15.55 0.72 14.70
CA VAL A 419 -16.71 0.95 13.82
C VAL A 419 -17.38 -0.39 13.53
N TYR A 420 -18.60 -0.58 14.00
CA TYR A 420 -19.37 -1.83 13.88
C TYR A 420 -20.39 -1.87 12.74
N ASP A 421 -20.79 -0.70 12.22
CA ASP A 421 -21.85 -0.60 11.20
C ASP A 421 -21.38 0.10 9.93
N ASP A 422 -22.09 -0.18 8.84
CA ASP A 422 -21.76 0.26 7.50
C ASP A 422 -21.63 1.78 7.42
N TYR A 423 -20.58 2.22 6.73
CA TYR A 423 -20.24 3.62 6.49
C TYR A 423 -20.03 4.44 7.78
N GLY A 424 -19.85 3.79 8.92
CA GLY A 424 -19.50 4.46 10.16
C GLY A 424 -18.11 5.10 10.11
N THR A 425 -17.92 6.21 10.83
CA THR A 425 -16.66 6.95 10.81
C THR A 425 -16.19 7.37 12.21
N VAL A 426 -14.89 7.19 12.46
CA VAL A 426 -14.19 7.74 13.63
C VAL A 426 -12.98 8.56 13.18
N GLY A 427 -12.99 9.85 13.45
CA GLY A 427 -11.92 10.78 13.08
C GLY A 427 -10.64 10.66 13.93
N GLY A 428 -10.70 9.97 15.08
CA GLY A 428 -9.55 9.69 15.94
C GLY A 428 -9.90 9.69 17.42
N GLY A 429 -8.92 9.99 18.28
CA GLY A 429 -9.12 9.99 19.72
C GLY A 429 -8.99 8.59 20.34
N GLY A 430 -9.76 8.29 21.37
CA GLY A 430 -9.72 6.96 22.00
C GLY A 430 -11.04 6.51 22.62
N ASN A 431 -11.27 5.20 22.59
CA ASN A 431 -12.48 4.54 23.07
C ASN A 431 -13.76 5.13 22.44
N ASN A 432 -13.75 5.38 21.13
CA ASN A 432 -14.92 5.83 20.41
C ASN A 432 -15.55 4.68 19.64
N GLN A 433 -16.88 4.56 19.71
CA GLN A 433 -17.65 3.52 19.04
C GLN A 433 -18.67 4.14 18.08
N ALA A 434 -18.49 3.96 16.78
CA ALA A 434 -19.54 4.25 15.79
C ALA A 434 -20.22 2.93 15.38
N GLY A 435 -21.54 2.86 15.51
CA GLY A 435 -22.31 1.63 15.31
C GLY A 435 -22.74 0.93 16.60
N SER A 436 -23.63 -0.05 16.45
CA SER A 436 -24.09 -1.01 17.45
C SER A 436 -23.23 -2.26 17.43
N ASP A 437 -22.84 -2.74 18.60
CA ASP A 437 -22.20 -4.05 18.74
C ASP A 437 -23.28 -5.14 18.86
N ASP A 438 -24.01 -5.41 17.78
CA ASP A 438 -25.13 -6.38 17.74
C ASP A 438 -25.04 -7.43 16.62
N ASP A 439 -23.86 -7.56 16.00
CA ASP A 439 -23.57 -8.44 14.86
C ASP A 439 -24.40 -8.14 13.58
N ASP A 440 -25.15 -7.04 13.53
CA ASP A 440 -25.88 -6.57 12.33
C ASP A 440 -25.37 -5.19 11.91
N PRO A 441 -24.54 -5.09 10.85
CA PRO A 441 -23.89 -3.83 10.45
C PRO A 441 -24.86 -2.81 9.82
N THR A 442 -26.15 -3.08 9.83
CA THR A 442 -27.19 -2.24 9.21
C THR A 442 -28.07 -1.50 10.21
N THR A 443 -27.78 -1.60 11.51
CA THR A 443 -28.65 -1.08 12.58
C THR A 443 -28.33 0.36 12.96
N ALA A 444 -27.10 0.81 12.74
CA ALA A 444 -26.63 2.17 13.02
C ALA A 444 -25.75 2.72 11.89
N GLN A 445 -26.22 2.62 10.65
CA GLN A 445 -25.49 3.03 9.46
C GLN A 445 -25.16 4.54 9.49
N PHE A 446 -24.01 4.90 8.90
CA PHE A 446 -23.53 6.29 8.79
C PHE A 446 -23.28 7.00 10.15
N ALA A 447 -23.16 6.25 11.25
CA ALA A 447 -22.80 6.82 12.54
C ALA A 447 -21.43 7.51 12.49
N THR A 448 -21.33 8.72 13.03
CA THR A 448 -20.15 9.57 12.88
C THR A 448 -19.65 10.07 14.22
N ILE A 449 -18.36 9.84 14.49
CA ILE A 449 -17.62 10.42 15.59
C ILE A 449 -16.41 11.16 15.03
N PRO A 450 -16.37 12.50 15.01
CA PRO A 450 -15.21 13.23 14.49
C PRO A 450 -13.94 13.07 15.36
N GLY A 451 -14.09 12.51 16.57
CA GLY A 451 -13.01 12.17 17.49
C GLY A 451 -13.41 12.50 18.93
N GLY A 452 -12.40 12.57 19.81
CA GLY A 452 -12.61 12.79 21.23
C GLY A 452 -12.39 11.52 22.03
N ARG A 453 -13.05 11.38 23.19
CA ARG A 453 -12.83 10.26 24.10
C ARG A 453 -14.13 9.68 24.66
N ASP A 454 -14.23 8.36 24.67
CA ASP A 454 -15.34 7.63 25.29
C ASP A 454 -16.71 7.99 24.66
N ASN A 455 -16.77 8.30 23.36
CA ASN A 455 -18.03 8.65 22.69
C ASN A 455 -18.66 7.43 21.99
N GLN A 456 -20.00 7.41 21.90
CA GLN A 456 -20.76 6.36 21.22
C GLN A 456 -21.82 6.98 20.30
N ALA A 457 -21.83 6.60 19.03
CA ALA A 457 -22.85 6.97 18.06
C ALA A 457 -23.47 5.66 17.54
N SER A 458 -24.69 5.33 17.96
CA SER A 458 -25.31 4.01 17.73
C SER A 458 -26.75 4.11 17.18
N GLY A 459 -27.13 5.26 16.64
CA GLY A 459 -28.34 5.39 15.82
C GLY A 459 -27.98 5.61 14.34
N ASN A 460 -28.91 5.36 13.43
CA ASN A 460 -28.72 5.66 12.02
C ASN A 460 -28.49 7.16 11.82
N TYR A 461 -27.47 7.54 11.06
CA TYR A 461 -27.07 8.94 10.83
C TYR A 461 -26.75 9.72 12.12
N SER A 462 -26.43 9.04 13.22
CA SER A 462 -26.12 9.68 14.50
C SER A 462 -24.73 10.33 14.51
N PHE A 463 -24.57 11.35 15.33
CA PHE A 463 -23.32 12.08 15.51
C PHE A 463 -23.00 12.24 16.99
N ALA A 464 -21.82 11.79 17.43
CA ALA A 464 -21.34 11.98 18.80
C ALA A 464 -19.92 12.57 18.82
N ALA A 465 -19.67 13.62 19.60
CA ALA A 465 -18.35 14.26 19.67
C ALA A 465 -18.01 14.75 21.08
N GLY A 466 -16.71 14.94 21.36
CA GLY A 466 -16.24 15.51 22.62
C GLY A 466 -15.80 14.43 23.61
N ARG A 467 -16.34 14.44 24.84
CA ARG A 467 -16.07 13.42 25.84
C ARG A 467 -17.36 12.83 26.39
N ASN A 468 -17.44 11.50 26.45
CA ASN A 468 -18.55 10.77 27.05
C ASN A 468 -19.93 11.14 26.46
N ALA A 469 -19.99 11.41 25.15
CA ALA A 469 -21.22 11.71 24.43
C ALA A 469 -21.82 10.43 23.82
N THR A 470 -23.12 10.21 24.01
CA THR A 470 -23.85 9.05 23.49
C THR A 470 -25.05 9.48 22.63
N ALA A 471 -24.95 9.28 21.32
CA ALA A 471 -26.00 9.50 20.34
C ALA A 471 -26.64 8.15 19.95
N SER A 472 -27.62 7.69 20.75
CA SER A 472 -28.21 6.35 20.66
C SER A 472 -29.50 6.26 19.83
N HIS A 473 -29.97 7.39 19.31
CA HIS A 473 -31.19 7.44 18.48
C HIS A 473 -30.88 7.92 17.07
N ASP A 474 -31.71 7.50 16.11
CA ASP A 474 -31.58 7.90 14.71
C ASP A 474 -31.60 9.42 14.56
N GLY A 475 -30.71 9.96 13.71
CA GLY A 475 -30.59 11.40 13.43
C GLY A 475 -30.11 12.26 14.61
N SER A 476 -29.77 11.66 15.76
CA SER A 476 -29.37 12.43 16.95
C SER A 476 -27.96 13.02 16.81
N PHE A 477 -27.79 14.25 17.29
CA PHE A 477 -26.54 15.01 17.25
C PHE A 477 -26.13 15.41 18.67
N VAL A 478 -25.11 14.76 19.23
CA VAL A 478 -24.71 14.92 20.63
C VAL A 478 -23.27 15.40 20.74
N VAL A 479 -23.04 16.46 21.51
CA VAL A 479 -21.71 17.02 21.77
C VAL A 479 -21.47 17.15 23.27
N GLY A 480 -20.54 16.36 23.80
CA GLY A 480 -20.04 16.44 25.17
C GLY A 480 -18.98 17.52 25.33
N ASP A 481 -18.90 18.13 26.52
CA ASP A 481 -17.80 19.03 26.87
C ASP A 481 -16.57 18.23 27.38
N SER A 482 -15.68 18.87 28.13
CA SER A 482 -14.50 18.22 28.70
C SER A 482 -14.77 17.38 29.95
N SER A 483 -15.97 17.48 30.53
CA SER A 483 -16.34 16.78 31.75
C SER A 483 -16.52 15.28 31.51
N SER A 484 -16.63 14.51 32.59
CA SER A 484 -16.94 13.09 32.54
C SER A 484 -18.41 12.79 32.85
N ASP A 485 -19.24 13.81 33.03
CA ASP A 485 -20.62 13.66 33.49
C ASP A 485 -21.49 12.96 32.43
N GLY A 486 -21.08 13.08 31.16
CA GLY A 486 -21.71 12.45 30.01
C GLY A 486 -22.99 13.14 29.56
N ILE A 487 -23.34 12.91 28.30
CA ILE A 487 -24.57 13.44 27.71
C ILE A 487 -25.14 12.41 26.73
N VAL A 488 -26.45 12.17 26.82
CA VAL A 488 -27.12 11.10 26.07
C VAL A 488 -28.34 11.64 25.35
N SER A 489 -28.54 11.20 24.11
CA SER A 489 -29.81 11.43 23.39
C SER A 489 -30.98 10.71 24.07
N ALA A 490 -32.15 11.34 24.16
CA ALA A 490 -33.41 10.77 24.62
C ALA A 490 -34.39 10.44 23.48
N THR A 491 -34.28 11.05 22.29
CA THR A 491 -35.21 10.82 21.17
C THR A 491 -34.52 10.92 19.81
N PRO A 492 -35.13 10.37 18.73
CA PRO A 492 -34.66 10.62 17.37
C PRO A 492 -34.66 12.11 16.98
N ASP A 493 -33.84 12.46 15.99
CA ASP A 493 -33.75 13.78 15.35
C ASP A 493 -33.55 14.98 16.29
N GLU A 494 -32.88 14.78 17.43
CA GLU A 494 -32.57 15.86 18.37
C GLU A 494 -31.10 16.28 18.33
N ALA A 495 -30.82 17.52 18.76
CA ALA A 495 -29.47 18.00 19.00
C ALA A 495 -29.27 18.33 20.49
N ARG A 496 -28.21 17.78 21.10
CA ARG A 496 -27.86 17.96 22.51
C ARG A 496 -26.43 18.41 22.68
N PHE A 497 -26.22 19.42 23.53
CA PHE A 497 -24.91 19.99 23.83
C PHE A 497 -24.72 20.04 25.35
N GLN A 498 -23.59 19.52 25.81
CA GLN A 498 -23.12 19.68 27.19
C GLN A 498 -22.16 20.87 27.25
N GLY A 499 -22.34 21.72 28.27
CA GLY A 499 -21.53 22.93 28.46
C GLY A 499 -22.14 24.20 27.85
N SER A 500 -21.50 25.34 28.12
CA SER A 500 -21.95 26.62 27.57
C SER A 500 -21.62 26.70 26.09
N ILE A 501 -22.63 26.77 25.23
CA ILE A 501 -22.39 27.28 23.89
C ILE A 501 -22.12 28.80 24.08
N ARG A 502 -21.18 29.37 23.33
CA ARG A 502 -20.83 30.81 23.41
C ARG A 502 -20.76 31.37 22.00
N SER A 503 -21.21 32.60 21.81
CA SER A 503 -21.11 33.31 20.52
C SER A 503 -20.51 34.68 20.78
N SER A 504 -19.68 35.21 19.88
CA SER A 504 -19.14 36.56 20.02
C SER A 504 -20.20 37.65 19.94
N ARG A 505 -21.41 37.30 19.46
CA ARG A 505 -22.61 38.13 19.57
C ARG A 505 -23.48 37.76 20.78
N LEU A 506 -23.25 36.61 21.40
CA LEU A 506 -23.91 36.19 22.64
C LEU A 506 -22.96 36.20 23.84
N THR A 507 -22.93 37.36 24.52
CA THR A 507 -22.20 37.56 25.77
C THR A 507 -22.94 36.90 26.93
N THR A 508 -22.24 36.04 27.69
CA THR A 508 -22.75 35.44 28.93
C THR A 508 -22.28 36.25 30.13
N GLU A 509 -23.19 36.71 30.97
CA GLU A 509 -22.87 36.99 32.39
C GLU A 509 -22.91 35.68 33.21
N SER A 510 -22.60 35.78 34.51
CA SER A 510 -22.34 34.69 35.48
C SER A 510 -23.43 33.62 35.61
N ASP A 511 -24.58 33.80 34.96
CA ASP A 511 -25.80 33.04 35.20
C ASP A 511 -26.26 32.23 33.95
N GLY A 512 -25.43 32.14 32.90
CA GLY A 512 -25.64 31.20 31.78
C GLY A 512 -26.69 31.64 30.74
N ILE A 513 -27.03 32.92 30.72
CA ILE A 513 -28.03 33.51 29.82
C ILE A 513 -27.34 34.13 28.59
N TRP A 514 -27.99 34.06 27.43
CA TRP A 514 -27.44 34.49 26.15
C TRP A 514 -28.21 35.64 25.50
N HIS A 515 -27.50 36.65 25.00
CA HIS A 515 -28.07 37.88 24.43
C HIS A 515 -27.62 38.11 22.97
N TYR A 516 -28.29 38.93 22.16
CA TYR A 516 -27.76 39.37 20.85
C TYR A 516 -27.17 40.78 20.99
N SER A 517 -25.85 40.91 21.02
CA SER A 517 -25.19 42.22 21.01
C SER A 517 -24.92 42.68 19.57
N ASP A 518 -25.68 43.68 19.13
CA ASP A 518 -25.26 44.57 18.04
C ASP A 518 -24.73 45.86 18.68
N SER A 519 -23.47 46.18 18.39
CA SER A 519 -22.82 47.44 18.78
C SER A 519 -23.48 48.72 18.24
N GLN A 520 -24.58 48.63 17.48
CA GLN A 520 -25.30 49.76 16.89
C GLN A 520 -26.74 49.95 17.39
N SER A 521 -27.28 49.11 18.29
CA SER A 521 -28.66 49.26 18.77
C SER A 521 -28.75 49.46 20.28
N THR A 522 -29.28 50.60 20.72
CA THR A 522 -29.64 50.91 22.13
C THR A 522 -30.92 50.18 22.57
N THR A 523 -31.16 48.97 22.09
CA THR A 523 -32.40 48.22 22.30
C THR A 523 -32.16 47.00 23.17
N ALA A 524 -32.74 47.04 24.36
CA ALA A 524 -33.33 45.93 25.10
C ALA A 524 -32.64 44.56 24.96
N ASP A 525 -31.98 44.15 26.03
CA ASP A 525 -31.37 42.85 26.18
C ASP A 525 -32.46 41.77 26.45
N TRP A 526 -32.75 40.95 25.44
CA TRP A 526 -33.72 39.85 25.52
C TRP A 526 -33.01 38.55 25.94
N ARG A 527 -33.61 37.80 26.86
CA ARG A 527 -33.19 36.47 27.31
C ARG A 527 -34.24 35.41 27.04
N THR A 528 -33.81 34.18 26.80
CA THR A 528 -34.70 33.02 26.73
C THR A 528 -34.47 32.13 27.95
N VAL A 529 -35.52 31.84 28.72
CA VAL A 529 -35.45 31.09 29.98
C VAL A 529 -36.39 29.88 29.90
N TYR A 530 -35.85 28.70 30.19
CA TYR A 530 -36.66 27.48 30.33
C TYR A 530 -37.25 27.42 31.74
N ALA A 531 -38.57 27.35 31.86
CA ALA A 531 -39.28 27.32 33.14
C ALA A 531 -39.58 25.86 33.56
N PRO A 532 -38.79 25.24 34.47
CA PRO A 532 -38.82 23.79 34.69
C PRO A 532 -40.12 23.28 35.33
N GLY A 533 -40.88 24.17 35.99
CA GLY A 533 -42.17 23.81 36.60
C GLY A 533 -43.31 23.63 35.58
N ASN A 534 -43.15 24.15 34.36
CA ASN A 534 -44.21 24.22 33.36
C ASN A 534 -43.80 23.65 31.99
N ASP A 535 -42.57 23.13 31.84
CA ASP A 535 -42.04 22.54 30.60
C ASP A 535 -42.17 23.47 29.36
N GLU A 536 -41.87 24.75 29.55
CA GLU A 536 -42.08 25.79 28.54
C GLU A 536 -40.85 26.70 28.40
N TRP A 537 -40.52 27.07 27.16
CA TRP A 537 -39.53 28.08 26.82
C TRP A 537 -40.15 29.48 26.85
N ARG A 538 -39.59 30.38 27.64
CA ARG A 538 -40.05 31.77 27.77
C ARG A 538 -39.02 32.73 27.20
N VAL A 539 -39.47 33.85 26.65
CA VAL A 539 -38.61 34.99 26.29
C VAL A 539 -38.90 36.11 27.28
N GLU A 540 -37.89 36.54 28.01
CA GLU A 540 -37.95 37.57 29.05
C GLU A 540 -36.98 38.70 28.69
N GLN A 541 -37.23 39.93 29.11
CA GLN A 541 -36.31 41.05 28.90
C GLN A 541 -35.53 41.30 30.20
N TRP A 542 -34.20 41.46 30.13
CA TRP A 542 -33.38 41.83 31.29
C TRP A 542 -33.39 43.35 31.46
N ASP A 543 -34.11 43.85 32.48
CA ASP A 543 -33.93 45.19 33.04
C ASP A 543 -33.59 45.04 34.54
N PRO A 544 -32.36 45.40 34.98
CA PRO A 544 -31.96 45.21 36.37
C PRO A 544 -32.69 46.12 37.36
N ASP A 545 -33.38 47.17 36.91
CA ASP A 545 -33.96 48.18 37.81
C ASP A 545 -35.48 48.37 37.69
N SER A 546 -36.18 47.65 36.81
CA SER A 546 -37.64 47.72 36.74
C SER A 546 -38.26 46.37 36.47
N GLY A 547 -38.95 45.80 37.47
CA GLY A 547 -39.69 44.54 37.38
C GLY A 547 -40.92 44.61 36.47
N VAL A 548 -40.74 45.01 35.22
CA VAL A 548 -41.78 45.21 34.23
C VAL A 548 -41.50 44.27 33.06
N GLY A 549 -42.14 43.11 33.06
CA GLY A 549 -42.20 42.25 31.88
C GLY A 549 -42.90 42.98 30.74
N ALA A 550 -42.27 43.04 29.56
CA ALA A 550 -42.92 43.49 28.34
C ALA A 550 -43.64 42.31 27.68
N TRP A 551 -44.96 42.44 27.57
CA TRP A 551 -45.87 41.53 26.88
C TRP A 551 -45.84 41.85 25.38
N ILE A 552 -45.95 40.85 24.51
CA ILE A 552 -46.33 41.10 23.10
C ILE A 552 -47.75 41.68 23.12
N ARG A 553 -47.82 43.02 23.12
CA ARG A 553 -49.05 43.77 23.35
C ARG A 553 -49.89 43.81 22.07
N LYS A 554 -51.03 43.12 22.10
CA LYS A 554 -52.23 43.42 21.30
C LYS A 554 -52.39 42.69 19.96
N MET A 555 -52.07 41.41 19.92
CA MET A 555 -52.81 40.45 19.10
C MET A 555 -53.09 39.22 19.97
N TRP A 556 -54.36 38.88 20.20
CA TRP A 556 -54.74 37.66 20.90
C TRP A 556 -55.89 36.95 20.21
N VAL A 557 -55.84 35.62 20.23
CA VAL A 557 -56.96 34.74 19.89
C VAL A 557 -57.65 34.39 21.21
N THR A 558 -58.90 34.79 21.38
CA THR A 558 -59.66 34.44 22.58
C THR A 558 -60.02 32.96 22.59
N ALA A 559 -60.41 32.42 23.75
CA ALA A 559 -60.79 31.00 23.88
C ALA A 559 -61.97 30.56 22.98
N GLY A 560 -62.68 31.50 22.34
CA GLY A 560 -63.73 31.24 21.34
C GLY A 560 -63.27 31.28 19.87
N GLY A 561 -62.01 31.63 19.60
CA GLY A 561 -61.45 31.70 18.24
C GLY A 561 -61.44 33.10 17.59
N ASP A 562 -61.84 34.15 18.31
CA ASP A 562 -61.84 35.52 17.78
C ASP A 562 -60.48 36.19 17.94
N VAL A 563 -60.07 36.99 16.94
CA VAL A 563 -58.82 37.76 16.94
C VAL A 563 -59.11 39.21 17.32
N GLU A 564 -58.49 39.69 18.40
CA GLU A 564 -58.56 41.10 18.82
C GLU A 564 -57.17 41.76 18.81
N ALA A 565 -57.12 43.02 18.35
CA ALA A 565 -55.91 43.82 18.26
C ALA A 565 -56.15 45.31 18.61
N GLN A 566 -55.09 46.01 19.04
CA GLN A 566 -55.10 47.46 19.26
C GLN A 566 -53.80 48.11 18.76
N GLY A 567 -53.96 49.17 17.97
CA GLY A 567 -52.95 50.00 17.29
C GLY A 567 -53.69 51.08 16.49
N ALA A 568 -52.99 51.98 15.79
CA ALA A 568 -53.65 52.99 14.94
C ALA A 568 -54.60 52.29 13.96
N LYS A 569 -55.90 52.56 14.08
CA LYS A 569 -56.96 51.96 13.27
C LYS A 569 -56.93 52.58 11.89
N ASN A 570 -56.04 52.09 11.03
CA ASN A 570 -56.07 52.37 9.61
C ASN A 570 -56.72 51.18 8.91
N PHE A 571 -57.98 51.33 8.49
CA PHE A 571 -58.55 50.41 7.52
C PHE A 571 -57.97 50.83 6.17
N VAL A 572 -57.11 50.00 5.60
CA VAL A 572 -56.62 50.20 4.24
C VAL A 572 -57.46 49.33 3.33
N GLU A 573 -58.25 49.96 2.47
CA GLU A 573 -59.05 49.27 1.46
C GLU A 573 -58.45 49.58 0.08
N THR A 574 -58.19 48.55 -0.72
CA THR A 574 -57.80 48.71 -2.11
C THR A 574 -59.04 48.85 -2.98
N VAL A 575 -59.10 49.92 -3.75
CA VAL A 575 -60.20 50.22 -4.66
C VAL A 575 -59.65 50.32 -6.08
N ASP A 576 -60.24 49.56 -7.00
CA ASP A 576 -59.92 49.68 -8.42
C ASP A 576 -60.45 50.99 -8.98
N THR A 577 -59.56 51.77 -9.58
CA THR A 577 -59.91 52.99 -10.31
C THR A 577 -59.47 52.88 -11.76
N ASP A 578 -60.00 53.74 -12.63
CA ASP A 578 -59.64 53.76 -14.06
C ASP A 578 -58.12 54.00 -14.30
N ASP A 579 -57.41 54.53 -13.30
CA ASP A 579 -55.95 54.76 -13.29
C ASP A 579 -55.17 53.68 -12.49
N GLY A 580 -55.78 52.51 -12.31
CA GLY A 580 -55.25 51.37 -11.55
C GLY A 580 -55.67 51.36 -10.08
N GLU A 581 -55.41 50.23 -9.41
CA GLU A 581 -55.74 50.00 -8.01
C GLU A 581 -55.08 51.05 -7.08
N LYS A 582 -55.85 51.63 -6.17
CA LYS A 582 -55.39 52.61 -5.17
C LYS A 582 -55.73 52.13 -3.77
N GLU A 583 -54.83 52.37 -2.82
CA GLU A 583 -55.13 52.18 -1.40
C GLU A 583 -55.79 53.45 -0.82
N VAL A 584 -56.98 53.27 -0.25
CA VAL A 584 -57.67 54.28 0.54
C VAL A 584 -57.41 53.96 2.00
N VAL A 585 -56.72 54.86 2.69
CA VAL A 585 -56.38 54.73 4.11
C VAL A 585 -57.36 55.56 4.93
N TYR A 586 -58.26 54.90 5.65
CA TYR A 586 -59.16 55.58 6.59
C TYR A 586 -58.43 55.81 7.91
N THR A 587 -58.37 57.06 8.38
CA THR A 587 -57.89 57.40 9.74
C THR A 587 -59.07 57.65 10.67
N ALA A 588 -59.00 57.20 11.91
CA ALA A 588 -60.06 57.44 12.91
C ALA A 588 -60.30 58.95 13.14
N SER A 589 -61.56 59.34 13.36
CA SER A 589 -61.90 60.71 13.76
C SER A 589 -61.38 60.96 15.18
N GLU A 590 -60.36 61.81 15.32
CA GLU A 590 -59.81 62.19 16.62
C GLU A 590 -60.58 63.38 17.20
N SER A 591 -61.15 63.22 18.39
CA SER A 591 -61.81 64.28 19.15
C SER A 591 -61.04 64.57 20.43
N GLY A 592 -61.13 65.82 20.92
CA GLY A 592 -60.60 66.24 22.22
C GLY A 592 -61.31 65.60 23.43
N THR A 593 -62.38 64.86 23.19
CA THR A 593 -63.12 64.05 24.17
C THR A 593 -63.46 62.67 23.58
N ALA A 594 -63.54 61.65 24.43
CA ALA A 594 -64.05 60.35 24.02
C ALA A 594 -65.55 60.46 23.79
N HIS A 595 -65.99 60.50 22.52
CA HIS A 595 -67.39 60.70 22.18
C HIS A 595 -68.08 59.41 21.72
N THR A 596 -69.36 59.34 22.01
CA THR A 596 -70.32 58.47 21.33
C THR A 596 -71.01 59.29 20.24
N GLU A 597 -71.40 58.65 19.14
CA GLU A 597 -72.11 59.30 18.04
C GLU A 597 -73.24 58.39 17.55
N GLU A 598 -74.43 58.96 17.38
CA GLU A 598 -75.54 58.34 16.66
C GLU A 598 -76.02 59.33 15.61
N SER A 599 -76.33 58.85 14.41
CA SER A 599 -76.86 59.69 13.33
C SER A 599 -78.01 59.00 12.62
N GLY A 600 -79.00 59.78 12.20
CA GLY A 600 -80.17 59.27 11.50
C GLY A 600 -80.88 60.36 10.72
N VAL A 601 -82.04 60.00 10.18
CA VAL A 601 -82.98 60.90 9.54
C VAL A 601 -84.32 60.76 10.28
N ALA A 602 -84.96 61.87 10.57
CA ALA A 602 -86.28 61.93 11.19
C ALA A 602 -87.20 62.86 10.40
N GLU A 603 -88.50 62.65 10.49
CA GLU A 603 -89.53 63.43 9.81
C GLU A 603 -90.36 64.19 10.85
N LEU A 604 -90.57 65.49 10.66
CA LEU A 604 -91.45 66.28 11.51
C LEU A 604 -92.92 65.95 11.20
N ASP A 605 -93.75 65.83 12.24
CA ASP A 605 -95.21 65.75 12.12
C ASP A 605 -95.83 66.97 12.81
N ASP A 606 -96.54 67.81 12.07
CA ASP A 606 -97.14 69.07 12.55
C ASP A 606 -96.13 69.95 13.34
N GLY A 607 -94.92 70.11 12.79
CA GLY A 607 -93.87 70.95 13.36
C GLY A 607 -93.08 70.33 14.51
N ARG A 608 -93.30 69.05 14.88
CA ARG A 608 -92.58 68.40 15.98
C ARG A 608 -92.29 66.92 15.72
N VAL A 609 -91.16 66.43 16.21
CA VAL A 609 -90.87 64.98 16.28
C VAL A 609 -90.14 64.63 17.57
N GLU A 610 -90.45 63.44 18.09
CA GLU A 610 -89.70 62.78 19.15
C GLU A 610 -88.94 61.60 18.52
N ILE A 611 -87.64 61.53 18.77
CA ILE A 611 -86.72 60.57 18.17
C ILE A 611 -86.14 59.72 19.30
N ASP A 612 -86.48 58.44 19.31
CA ASP A 612 -85.86 57.46 20.21
C ASP A 612 -84.42 57.18 19.77
N LEU A 613 -83.46 57.36 20.68
CA LEU A 613 -82.08 56.95 20.46
C LEU A 613 -81.95 55.44 20.75
N PRO A 614 -81.05 54.73 20.05
CA PRO A 614 -80.87 53.31 20.28
C PRO A 614 -80.44 53.00 21.72
N GLU A 615 -80.95 51.92 22.30
CA GLU A 615 -80.67 51.51 23.69
C GLU A 615 -79.17 51.45 24.03
N HIS A 616 -78.35 51.02 23.07
CA HIS A 616 -76.90 50.95 23.24
C HIS A 616 -76.25 52.33 23.35
N PHE A 617 -76.82 53.38 22.75
CA PHE A 617 -76.33 54.74 22.86
C PHE A 617 -76.45 55.22 24.31
N THR A 618 -77.58 54.93 24.98
CA THR A 618 -77.76 55.19 26.42
C THR A 618 -76.73 54.45 27.27
N TRP A 619 -76.44 53.18 26.98
CA TRP A 619 -75.53 52.37 27.80
C TRP A 619 -74.08 52.86 27.83
N VAL A 620 -73.66 53.62 26.83
CA VAL A 620 -72.27 54.04 26.69
C VAL A 620 -72.08 55.55 26.70
N THR A 621 -73.14 56.32 26.86
CA THR A 621 -73.11 57.79 26.82
C THR A 621 -73.45 58.36 28.19
N SER A 622 -72.62 59.27 28.67
CA SER A 622 -72.78 59.94 29.96
C SER A 622 -74.07 60.77 29.98
N GLU A 623 -74.86 60.64 31.04
CA GLU A 623 -76.01 61.51 31.31
C GLU A 623 -75.61 62.84 31.97
N ASP A 624 -74.41 62.90 32.53
CA ASP A 624 -73.91 64.05 33.29
C ASP A 624 -73.37 65.16 32.37
N ASP A 625 -72.94 64.80 31.15
CA ASP A 625 -72.41 65.73 30.16
C ASP A 625 -73.47 66.12 29.10
N PRO A 626 -73.45 67.39 28.61
CA PRO A 626 -74.44 67.85 27.64
C PRO A 626 -74.26 67.19 26.27
N LEU A 627 -75.34 66.63 25.73
CA LEU A 627 -75.37 66.13 24.35
C LEU A 627 -75.28 67.28 23.34
N HIS A 628 -74.44 67.10 22.33
CA HIS A 628 -74.35 67.98 21.18
C HIS A 628 -75.17 67.40 20.02
N VAL A 629 -76.29 68.04 19.71
CA VAL A 629 -77.19 67.63 18.64
C VAL A 629 -77.05 68.61 17.48
N GLN A 630 -76.74 68.10 16.30
CA GLN A 630 -76.74 68.86 15.07
C GLN A 630 -77.87 68.36 14.17
N THR A 631 -78.77 69.25 13.76
CA THR A 631 -79.84 68.95 12.82
C THR A 631 -79.58 69.67 11.50
N THR A 632 -79.99 69.05 10.38
CA THR A 632 -79.92 69.66 9.05
C THR A 632 -81.23 69.40 8.31
N PRO A 633 -82.09 70.42 8.12
CA PRO A 633 -83.35 70.25 7.41
C PRO A 633 -83.12 69.99 5.92
N TYR A 634 -83.92 69.10 5.33
CA TYR A 634 -83.90 68.84 3.88
C TYR A 634 -84.88 69.73 3.09
N SER A 635 -85.60 70.62 3.77
CA SER A 635 -86.50 71.59 3.16
C SER A 635 -85.89 72.99 3.15
N ALA A 636 -85.97 73.67 2.00
CA ALA A 636 -85.59 75.07 1.86
C ALA A 636 -86.59 76.03 2.54
N ASP A 637 -87.78 75.53 2.89
CA ASP A 637 -88.85 76.27 3.55
C ASP A 637 -88.73 76.22 5.08
N SER A 638 -87.73 75.50 5.63
CA SER A 638 -87.45 75.47 7.07
C SER A 638 -87.04 76.85 7.59
N ALA A 639 -87.70 77.34 8.63
CA ALA A 639 -87.26 78.53 9.36
C ALA A 639 -86.12 78.24 10.36
N GLY A 640 -85.73 76.97 10.47
CA GLY A 640 -84.76 76.44 11.40
C GLY A 640 -85.40 75.46 12.38
N LEU A 641 -84.61 74.49 12.82
CA LEU A 641 -85.01 73.48 13.78
C LEU A 641 -84.46 73.81 15.17
N ALA A 642 -85.28 73.64 16.21
CA ALA A 642 -84.90 73.75 17.60
C ALA A 642 -84.96 72.38 18.28
N VAL A 643 -83.85 71.96 18.89
CA VAL A 643 -83.83 70.79 19.78
C VAL A 643 -84.31 71.26 21.15
N VAL A 644 -85.55 70.93 21.51
CA VAL A 644 -86.21 71.42 22.72
C VAL A 644 -86.06 70.48 23.91
N GLU A 645 -85.87 69.18 23.65
CA GLU A 645 -85.43 68.20 24.65
C GLU A 645 -84.29 67.36 24.08
N ARG A 646 -83.35 66.99 24.96
CA ARG A 646 -82.24 66.08 24.65
C ARG A 646 -81.93 65.25 25.90
N SER A 647 -81.94 63.94 25.73
CA SER A 647 -81.49 62.95 26.71
C SER A 647 -80.69 61.86 25.98
N THR A 648 -80.04 60.99 26.73
CA THR A 648 -79.37 59.80 26.19
C THR A 648 -80.36 58.77 25.64
N GLU A 649 -81.65 58.90 25.93
CA GLU A 649 -82.74 58.01 25.48
C GLU A 649 -83.49 58.57 24.27
N HIS A 650 -83.67 59.89 24.18
CA HIS A 650 -84.49 60.51 23.15
C HIS A 650 -84.13 61.97 22.86
N LEU A 651 -84.56 62.46 21.70
CA LEU A 651 -84.53 63.87 21.32
C LEU A 651 -85.94 64.35 20.99
N VAL A 652 -86.23 65.62 21.29
CA VAL A 652 -87.41 66.29 20.73
C VAL A 652 -86.94 67.47 19.90
N VAL A 653 -87.36 67.51 18.64
CA VAL A 653 -87.04 68.57 17.69
C VAL A 653 -88.33 69.23 17.22
N GLU A 654 -88.35 70.56 17.24
CA GLU A 654 -89.46 71.39 16.78
C GLU A 654 -89.00 72.32 15.65
N ASP A 655 -89.90 72.59 14.71
CA ASP A 655 -89.74 73.63 13.70
C ASP A 655 -90.02 75.00 14.33
N LEU A 656 -89.16 75.99 14.05
CA LEU A 656 -89.28 77.33 14.66
C LEU A 656 -90.55 78.09 14.23
N ASP A 657 -91.11 77.76 13.06
CA ASP A 657 -92.38 78.32 12.57
C ASP A 657 -93.61 77.50 13.02
N GLY A 658 -93.40 76.31 13.62
CA GLY A 658 -94.41 75.52 14.31
C GLY A 658 -95.39 74.73 13.45
N GLU A 659 -95.22 74.68 12.12
CA GLU A 659 -96.11 73.96 11.19
C GLU A 659 -95.35 73.12 10.13
N GLY A 660 -94.05 72.86 10.31
CA GLY A 660 -93.20 72.14 9.34
C GLY A 660 -93.46 70.63 9.27
N ASP A 661 -93.59 70.10 8.05
CA ASP A 661 -93.72 68.66 7.73
C ASP A 661 -92.66 68.29 6.67
N TYR A 662 -91.47 67.89 7.13
CA TYR A 662 -90.32 67.55 6.29
C TYR A 662 -89.27 66.72 7.04
N GLU A 663 -88.46 65.99 6.29
CA GLU A 663 -87.31 65.24 6.82
C GLU A 663 -86.11 66.13 7.15
N PHE A 664 -85.35 65.71 8.16
CA PHE A 664 -84.05 66.27 8.50
C PHE A 664 -83.10 65.18 8.99
N SER A 665 -81.80 65.34 8.72
CA SER A 665 -80.80 64.50 9.39
C SER A 665 -80.46 65.06 10.76
N TYR A 666 -80.19 64.16 11.70
CA TYR A 666 -79.62 64.50 13.00
C TYR A 666 -78.34 63.71 13.25
N THR A 667 -77.42 64.33 13.99
CA THR A 667 -76.27 63.69 14.61
C THR A 667 -76.24 64.09 16.07
N VAL A 668 -76.31 63.10 16.96
CA VAL A 668 -76.14 63.27 18.40
C VAL A 668 -74.76 62.80 18.80
N ARG A 669 -74.04 63.66 19.50
CA ARG A 669 -72.76 63.32 20.13
C ARG A 669 -72.85 63.50 21.62
N GLY A 670 -72.42 62.52 22.38
CA GLY A 670 -72.25 62.62 23.83
C GLY A 670 -70.85 62.25 24.25
N THR A 671 -70.50 62.54 25.51
CA THR A 671 -69.27 61.98 26.10
C THR A 671 -69.52 60.53 26.47
N ARG A 672 -68.54 59.66 26.27
CA ARG A 672 -68.65 58.26 26.69
C ARG A 672 -68.73 58.18 28.21
N ASP A 673 -69.70 57.42 28.72
CA ASP A 673 -69.90 57.21 30.16
C ASP A 673 -68.62 56.69 30.84
N GLY A 674 -68.18 57.38 31.90
CA GLY A 674 -66.96 57.11 32.65
C GLY A 674 -65.68 57.71 32.06
N TYR A 675 -65.78 58.59 31.05
CA TYR A 675 -64.65 59.23 30.37
C TYR A 675 -64.73 60.77 30.37
N GLU A 676 -65.61 61.36 31.18
CA GLU A 676 -65.90 62.79 31.29
C GLU A 676 -64.66 63.61 31.67
N ASP A 677 -63.92 63.14 32.68
CA ASP A 677 -62.70 63.80 33.17
C ASP A 677 -61.42 63.42 32.40
N LYS A 678 -61.56 62.63 31.31
CA LYS A 678 -60.38 62.08 30.63
C LYS A 678 -59.72 63.13 29.74
N GLN A 679 -58.62 63.68 30.24
CA GLN A 679 -57.78 64.58 29.46
C GLN A 679 -57.10 63.84 28.30
N VAL A 680 -57.41 64.25 27.06
CA VAL A 680 -56.75 63.75 25.83
C VAL A 680 -55.30 64.25 25.74
N VAL A 681 -55.02 65.42 26.33
CA VAL A 681 -53.67 65.98 26.46
C VAL A 681 -53.33 66.10 27.94
N ARG A 682 -52.30 65.38 28.38
CA ARG A 682 -51.81 65.38 29.77
C ARG A 682 -50.31 65.67 29.79
N GLU A 683 -49.85 66.39 30.80
CA GLU A 683 -48.41 66.57 31.06
C GLU A 683 -47.76 65.18 31.30
N PRO A 684 -46.50 64.96 30.87
CA PRO A 684 -45.80 63.71 31.15
C PRO A 684 -45.67 63.56 32.68
N SER A 685 -46.34 62.58 33.28
CA SER A 685 -46.21 62.33 34.70
C SER A 685 -44.79 61.84 35.00
N GLU A 686 -44.03 62.59 35.80
CA GLU A 686 -42.83 62.07 36.47
C GLU A 686 -43.25 60.87 37.33
N ALA A 687 -42.67 59.71 37.05
CA ALA A 687 -43.01 58.46 37.71
C ALA A 687 -42.52 58.46 39.18
N THR A 688 -43.36 58.92 40.11
CA THR A 688 -43.25 58.51 41.51
C THR A 688 -43.88 57.14 41.68
N ALA A 689 -43.04 56.15 41.96
CA ALA A 689 -43.46 54.86 42.50
C ALA A 689 -44.18 55.07 43.84
N THR A 690 -45.46 54.73 43.89
CA THR A 690 -46.17 54.44 45.13
C THR A 690 -47.06 53.22 44.88
N GLU A 691 -46.89 52.23 45.74
CA GLU A 691 -47.59 50.94 45.76
C GLU A 691 -49.11 51.09 45.59
N SER A 692 -49.72 50.29 44.72
CA SER A 692 -51.16 50.07 44.73
C SER A 692 -51.45 48.61 45.05
N ALA A 693 -52.25 48.42 46.09
CA ALA A 693 -52.75 47.16 46.59
C ALA A 693 -53.48 46.33 45.51
N SER A 694 -53.45 45.01 45.72
CA SER A 694 -54.22 43.99 45.01
C SER A 694 -55.71 44.35 44.87
N PRO A 695 -56.37 44.02 43.74
CA PRO A 695 -57.80 43.70 43.77
C PRO A 695 -58.00 42.41 44.56
N ALA A 696 -59.00 42.43 45.44
CA ALA A 696 -59.48 41.28 46.20
C ALA A 696 -60.20 40.25 45.31
N ASP A 697 -60.23 39.01 45.79
CA ASP A 697 -61.09 37.92 45.31
C ASP A 697 -62.56 38.35 45.24
N ASP A 698 -63.17 38.23 44.06
CA ASP A 698 -64.40 37.45 43.78
C ASP A 698 -64.67 37.38 42.27
#